data_AF-A0A1Q6ZYV4-F1
#
_entry.id   AF-A0A1Q6ZYV4-F1
#
_cell.length_a   1.000
_cell.length_b   1.000
_cell.length_c   1.000
_cell.angle_alpha   90.00
_cell.angle_beta   90.00
_cell.angle_gamma   90.00
#
_symmetry.space_group_name_H-M   'P 1'
#
loop_
_entity.id
_entity.type
_entity.pdbx_description
1 polymer ?
#
loop_
_entity_poly.entity_id
_entity_poly.type
_entity_poly.pdbx_seq_one_letter_code
_entity_poly.pdbx_strand_id
1 'polypeptide(L)'
;MADRLGQQFGNYRLVSLLGQGGYAEVYLGQHVRFKQQTAIKVLHAYLSGQEAERFQHEAETIATLAHPSIVRVFDFDVQDGVPFLVMDYAPNGSLRRRSPRGSMVPLPQVVSSVKQVADALQYAHEQKFIHRDVKPENMLLGRHQEVLLSDFGLAALAHSTSSLSASGQGTVGTIAYMAPEQIEGHPRAASDQYSLGVVVYEWLCGERPFEGSVTEVMVKHLSMPPPSLRERVPMLPAEVEQVVLRALAKDPKARFASVADFAEALERASQVALSPTMRLPSGQTPVGMAAAPPSSVVGVLASQAGTPTEATPSADQAAFPQLAGSPGSLQPPADQVTPPRQPGEVAPAPDPVVSPTSAATPVPADVPLHPKPVIPVHKKGVSRTTVGLLTGLVVLVIAGGVLGSLSLLVHFGVIDTRISATTPAVRGGSWTLDYPADAASLIPNGDSTAGPARVMDQALYLPLFYGDSQGVIHPGAAAEVPSVQKGGISSGAKTWTFHLRPHLVWSDGQPYDARDVDYTWKLWLNPKFGAANTLGLNLITSVDVSADYLTITFHLKQPFAPFLALWVDGGSAPLPAHHFGRMAPQAILKSPDNLNPQITSGPFRMRESVPGDHYTLVRNPGYYRAGEGLPYLDKVVFHITDADLKDLQAGTVDTAGVNPNQLQVYQRFVGYTLTAPLTSSDYEALYFNFHNTVLASHLEVRQAMAMAIDHQALIAAVPGGFATRLCTDHASAMHPGYEPLAFCPIFDPVAANKQLEDNGWAKGQDGVRARGGQRLEFEYSTSATFDNIGRASAEVIIQRNLRAIGIKLDIQNYPRDKFFGPFLSGGKASPPTGAVAGRYDIAEWDNGLLYDPDDSSVLSCDQIPPKGQNFTFYCNHALDALYQQELATVDPGVRQQIFNQIHKVYLTDFPFIVLYSPLSPSIVRKGTHNYQPSPFEGETANIWEWWCDHGKC
;
A
#
# COMPACT_ATOMS: atom_id res chain seq x y z
N MET A 1 21.24 20.63 -16.11
CA MET A 1 20.11 21.17 -16.88
C MET A 1 20.65 22.29 -17.76
N ALA A 2 20.33 22.28 -19.06
CA ALA A 2 20.89 23.24 -20.01
C ALA A 2 20.04 24.51 -20.05
N ASP A 3 20.68 25.66 -19.90
CA ASP A 3 20.06 26.96 -20.17
C ASP A 3 19.65 27.03 -21.66
N ARG A 4 18.35 27.07 -21.94
CA ARG A 4 17.80 27.12 -23.30
C ARG A 4 17.62 28.55 -23.82
N LEU A 5 17.99 29.57 -23.04
CA LEU A 5 17.86 30.97 -23.46
C LEU A 5 18.64 31.24 -24.76
N GLY A 6 18.01 31.95 -25.69
CA GLY A 6 18.59 32.24 -27.01
C GLY A 6 18.45 31.10 -28.03
N GLN A 7 18.06 29.89 -27.63
CA GLN A 7 17.73 28.82 -28.59
C GLN A 7 16.51 29.19 -29.43
N GLN A 8 16.42 28.59 -30.62
CA GLN A 8 15.32 28.77 -31.55
C GLN A 8 14.52 27.48 -31.67
N PHE A 9 13.21 27.57 -31.44
CA PHE A 9 12.22 26.52 -31.67
C PHE A 9 11.30 26.99 -32.79
N GLY A 10 11.31 26.27 -33.91
CA GLY A 10 10.64 26.70 -35.14
C GLY A 10 11.05 28.13 -35.56
N ASN A 11 10.07 29.02 -35.70
CA ASN A 11 10.29 30.43 -36.06
C ASN A 11 10.44 31.37 -34.85
N TYR A 12 10.73 30.85 -33.66
CA TYR A 12 10.71 31.64 -32.43
C TYR A 12 11.97 31.45 -31.58
N ARG A 13 12.50 32.57 -31.09
CA ARG A 13 13.66 32.60 -30.20
C ARG A 13 13.20 32.72 -28.75
N LEU A 14 13.76 31.89 -27.85
CA LEU A 14 13.51 31.97 -26.41
C LEU A 14 14.23 33.18 -25.81
N VAL A 15 13.48 34.07 -25.16
CA VAL A 15 13.95 35.36 -24.62
C VAL A 15 14.14 35.31 -23.11
N SER A 16 13.17 34.77 -22.37
CA SER A 16 13.22 34.64 -20.91
C SER A 16 12.33 33.51 -20.43
N LEU A 17 12.67 32.84 -19.33
CA LEU A 17 11.78 31.86 -18.70
C LEU A 17 10.61 32.58 -18.00
N LEU A 18 9.37 32.17 -18.29
CA LEU A 18 8.14 32.70 -17.68
C LEU A 18 7.66 31.83 -16.51
N GLY A 19 7.84 30.52 -16.60
CA GLY A 19 7.45 29.58 -15.57
C GLY A 19 7.97 28.17 -15.84
N GLN A 20 8.10 27.38 -14.79
CA GLN A 20 8.56 26.00 -14.85
C GLN A 20 7.60 25.12 -14.04
N GLY A 21 7.14 24.03 -14.65
CA GLY A 21 6.34 22.99 -14.01
C GLY A 21 7.04 21.62 -14.11
N GLY A 22 6.41 20.57 -13.55
CA GLY A 22 6.97 19.21 -13.58
C GLY A 22 7.17 18.66 -15.00
N TYR A 23 6.26 19.01 -15.92
CA TYR A 23 6.21 18.45 -17.27
C TYR A 23 6.67 19.39 -18.38
N ALA A 24 6.93 20.67 -18.07
CA ALA A 24 7.24 21.67 -19.09
C ALA A 24 7.89 22.93 -18.51
N GLU A 25 8.64 23.62 -19.37
CA GLU A 25 9.08 24.99 -19.19
C GLU A 25 8.30 25.90 -20.15
N VAL A 26 7.88 27.07 -19.66
CA VAL A 26 7.23 28.10 -20.48
C VAL A 26 8.18 29.28 -20.60
N TYR A 27 8.55 29.62 -21.82
CA TYR A 27 9.43 30.73 -22.16
C TYR A 27 8.64 31.86 -22.83
N LEU A 28 9.05 33.10 -22.59
CA LEU A 28 8.74 34.21 -23.46
C LEU A 28 9.52 34.01 -24.75
N GLY A 29 8.81 33.81 -25.83
CA GLY A 29 9.33 33.70 -27.18
C GLY A 29 9.21 35.02 -27.93
N GLN A 30 10.06 35.17 -28.96
CA GLN A 30 9.90 36.22 -29.95
C GLN A 30 9.98 35.62 -31.35
N HIS A 31 8.95 35.86 -32.17
CA HIS A 31 8.96 35.43 -33.57
C HIS A 31 10.12 36.12 -34.32
N VAL A 32 10.97 35.36 -35.01
CA VAL A 32 12.25 35.84 -35.56
C VAL A 32 12.07 36.97 -36.58
N ARG A 33 11.01 36.91 -37.41
CA ARG A 33 10.66 37.93 -38.42
C ARG A 33 9.86 39.11 -37.86
N PHE A 34 8.68 38.85 -37.29
CA PHE A 34 7.73 39.91 -36.90
C PHE A 34 8.00 40.54 -35.52
N LYS A 35 8.95 40.00 -34.75
CA LYS A 35 9.29 40.46 -33.40
C LYS A 35 8.14 40.45 -32.40
N GLN A 36 7.03 39.79 -32.74
CA GLN A 36 5.89 39.56 -31.85
C GLN A 36 6.29 38.64 -30.70
N GLN A 37 5.86 39.01 -29.49
CA GLN A 37 6.04 38.21 -28.28
C GLN A 37 4.99 37.10 -28.21
N THR A 38 5.42 35.89 -27.90
CA THR A 38 4.58 34.69 -27.72
C THR A 38 5.01 33.96 -26.46
N ALA A 39 4.16 33.10 -25.91
CA ALA A 39 4.59 32.12 -24.91
C ALA A 39 4.93 30.81 -25.63
N ILE A 40 6.05 30.18 -25.28
CA ILE A 40 6.52 28.93 -25.87
C ILE A 40 6.62 27.91 -24.74
N LYS A 41 5.74 26.92 -24.76
CA LYS A 41 5.76 25.81 -23.81
C LYS A 41 6.55 24.66 -24.41
N VAL A 42 7.69 24.35 -23.79
CA VAL A 42 8.58 23.25 -24.16
C VAL A 42 8.36 22.12 -23.15
N LEU A 43 7.87 20.96 -23.60
CA LEU A 43 7.62 19.85 -22.67
C LEU A 43 8.93 19.11 -22.33
N HIS A 44 8.98 18.55 -21.14
CA HIS A 44 10.06 17.68 -20.66
C HIS A 44 9.89 16.26 -21.23
N ALA A 45 9.80 16.15 -22.55
CA ALA A 45 9.63 14.88 -23.24
C ALA A 45 10.65 14.75 -24.37
N TYR A 46 10.94 13.50 -24.72
CA TYR A 46 11.61 13.17 -25.97
C TYR A 46 10.72 12.18 -26.73
N LEU A 47 10.01 12.66 -27.73
CA LEU A 47 9.03 11.90 -28.50
C LEU A 47 9.64 11.42 -29.82
N SER A 48 9.35 10.18 -30.19
CA SER A 48 9.77 9.62 -31.48
C SER A 48 8.70 8.73 -32.10
N GLY A 49 8.73 8.57 -33.43
CA GLY A 49 7.78 7.74 -34.16
C GLY A 49 6.32 8.09 -33.86
N GLN A 50 5.52 7.09 -33.48
CA GLN A 50 4.08 7.24 -33.21
C GLN A 50 3.75 8.16 -32.03
N GLU A 51 4.69 8.42 -31.10
CA GLU A 51 4.46 9.34 -29.99
C GLU A 51 4.43 10.80 -30.48
N ALA A 52 5.30 11.14 -31.42
CA ALA A 52 5.33 12.46 -32.03
C ALA A 52 4.09 12.73 -32.88
N GLU A 53 3.64 11.73 -33.66
CA GLU A 53 2.40 11.82 -34.45
C GLU A 53 1.16 12.01 -33.56
N ARG A 54 1.08 11.29 -32.44
CA ARG A 54 0.00 11.46 -31.45
C ARG A 54 0.01 12.86 -30.83
N PHE A 55 1.18 13.35 -30.40
CA PHE A 55 1.32 14.71 -29.87
C PHE A 55 0.86 15.76 -30.89
N GLN A 56 1.29 15.64 -32.15
CA GLN A 56 0.89 16.56 -33.21
C GLN A 56 -0.63 16.54 -33.41
N HIS A 57 -1.27 15.35 -33.48
CA HIS A 57 -2.72 15.25 -33.64
C HIS A 57 -3.52 15.86 -32.48
N GLU A 58 -3.05 15.67 -31.24
CA GLU A 58 -3.66 16.28 -30.06
C GLU A 58 -3.44 17.81 -30.04
N ALA A 59 -2.25 18.29 -30.41
CA ALA A 59 -1.93 19.71 -30.50
C ALA A 59 -2.74 20.42 -31.63
N GLU A 60 -2.94 19.76 -32.77
CA GLU A 60 -3.85 20.21 -33.83
C GLU A 60 -5.26 20.44 -33.29
N THR A 61 -5.76 19.48 -32.51
CA THR A 61 -7.10 19.57 -31.90
C THR A 61 -7.20 20.77 -30.97
N ILE A 62 -6.20 20.98 -30.10
CA ILE A 62 -6.16 22.16 -29.20
C ILE A 62 -6.10 23.46 -29.99
N ALA A 63 -5.34 23.51 -31.09
CA ALA A 63 -5.21 24.70 -31.93
C ALA A 63 -6.52 25.11 -32.65
N THR A 64 -7.50 24.21 -32.76
CA THR A 64 -8.83 24.54 -33.30
C THR A 64 -9.72 25.33 -32.34
N LEU A 65 -9.40 25.35 -31.04
CA LEU A 65 -10.20 26.05 -30.03
C LEU A 65 -10.04 27.57 -30.21
N ALA A 66 -11.15 28.24 -30.50
CA ALA A 66 -11.20 29.68 -30.72
C ALA A 66 -12.26 30.33 -29.83
N HIS A 67 -11.82 30.84 -28.68
CA HIS A 67 -12.70 31.47 -27.69
C HIS A 67 -12.00 32.66 -27.02
N PRO A 68 -12.70 33.79 -26.73
CA PRO A 68 -12.09 34.97 -26.11
C PRO A 68 -11.40 34.71 -24.76
N SER A 69 -11.86 33.70 -24.02
CA SER A 69 -11.35 33.31 -22.70
C SER A 69 -10.49 32.03 -22.73
N ILE A 70 -9.97 31.63 -23.89
CA ILE A 70 -9.02 30.51 -24.04
C ILE A 70 -7.71 31.06 -24.63
N VAL A 71 -6.57 30.64 -24.08
CA VAL A 71 -5.27 31.00 -24.67
C VAL A 71 -5.14 30.36 -26.05
N ARG A 72 -4.99 31.18 -27.08
CA ARG A 72 -4.86 30.72 -28.45
C ARG A 72 -3.49 30.08 -28.69
N VAL A 73 -3.50 28.88 -29.30
CA VAL A 73 -2.29 28.22 -29.83
C VAL A 73 -2.11 28.62 -31.29
N PHE A 74 -0.91 29.09 -31.64
CA PHE A 74 -0.56 29.55 -32.98
C PHE A 74 0.20 28.51 -33.80
N ASP A 75 1.04 27.74 -33.12
CA ASP A 75 2.01 26.85 -33.74
C ASP A 75 2.38 25.75 -32.75
N PHE A 76 2.80 24.59 -33.24
CA PHE A 76 3.29 23.47 -32.44
C PHE A 76 4.17 22.59 -33.33
N ASP A 77 5.18 21.95 -32.76
CA ASP A 77 6.01 20.99 -33.49
C ASP A 77 6.79 20.09 -32.52
N VAL A 78 7.49 19.10 -33.07
CA VAL A 78 8.48 18.28 -32.37
C VAL A 78 9.84 18.50 -33.01
N GLN A 79 10.67 19.35 -32.39
CA GLN A 79 12.01 19.67 -32.90
C GLN A 79 13.06 18.87 -32.14
N ASP A 80 13.87 18.08 -32.87
CA ASP A 80 14.91 17.22 -32.31
C ASP A 80 14.36 16.31 -31.19
N GLY A 81 13.16 15.75 -31.40
CA GLY A 81 12.45 14.93 -30.43
C GLY A 81 11.77 15.72 -29.30
N VAL A 82 11.99 17.04 -29.18
CA VAL A 82 11.41 17.87 -28.12
C VAL A 82 10.11 18.53 -28.59
N PRO A 83 8.94 18.17 -28.04
CA PRO A 83 7.68 18.80 -28.39
C PRO A 83 7.54 20.19 -27.76
N PHE A 84 6.98 21.13 -28.52
CA PHE A 84 6.67 22.47 -28.06
C PHE A 84 5.36 23.02 -28.63
N LEU A 85 4.75 23.96 -27.90
CA LEU A 85 3.59 24.73 -28.33
C LEU A 85 3.90 26.22 -28.26
N VAL A 86 3.42 26.98 -29.24
CA VAL A 86 3.52 28.44 -29.28
C VAL A 86 2.12 29.02 -29.15
N MET A 87 1.96 29.93 -28.20
CA MET A 87 0.66 30.44 -27.80
C MET A 87 0.69 31.93 -27.45
N ASP A 88 -0.48 32.51 -27.28
CA ASP A 88 -0.62 33.90 -26.85
C ASP A 88 0.09 34.16 -25.51
N TYR A 89 0.81 35.28 -25.46
CA TYR A 89 1.48 35.72 -24.24
C TYR A 89 0.55 36.57 -23.39
N ALA A 90 0.27 36.10 -22.17
CA ALA A 90 -0.50 36.81 -21.15
C ALA A 90 0.45 37.56 -20.18
N PRO A 91 0.66 38.89 -20.34
CA PRO A 91 1.71 39.60 -19.59
C PRO A 91 1.36 39.87 -18.13
N ASN A 92 0.08 39.76 -17.74
CA ASN A 92 -0.38 40.15 -16.40
C ASN A 92 -0.36 38.98 -15.38
N GLY A 93 0.23 37.83 -15.74
CA GLY A 93 0.38 36.66 -14.87
C GLY A 93 -0.92 35.86 -14.69
N SER A 94 -0.95 34.96 -13.70
CA SER A 94 -2.12 34.12 -13.41
C SER A 94 -2.98 34.67 -12.27
N LEU A 95 -4.21 34.19 -12.16
CA LEU A 95 -5.10 34.47 -11.03
C LEU A 95 -4.51 33.97 -9.72
N ARG A 96 -3.69 32.92 -9.72
CA ARG A 96 -2.89 32.53 -8.55
C ARG A 96 -1.93 33.64 -8.09
N ARG A 97 -1.29 34.35 -9.03
CA ARG A 97 -0.38 35.46 -8.69
C ARG A 97 -1.15 36.68 -8.19
N ARG A 98 -2.33 36.95 -8.76
CA ARG A 98 -3.21 38.06 -8.32
C ARG A 98 -3.85 37.78 -6.97
N SER A 99 -4.21 36.52 -6.70
CA SER A 99 -4.81 36.04 -5.46
C SER A 99 -4.00 34.88 -4.88
N PRO A 100 -2.91 35.18 -4.14
CA PRO A 100 -2.09 34.16 -3.47
C PRO A 100 -2.92 33.30 -2.50
N ARG A 101 -2.44 32.09 -2.18
CA ARG A 101 -3.11 31.20 -1.20
C ARG A 101 -3.34 31.93 0.13
N GLY A 102 -4.49 31.68 0.76
CA GLY A 102 -4.96 32.41 1.94
C GLY A 102 -5.72 33.70 1.63
N SER A 103 -5.72 34.17 0.38
CA SER A 103 -6.47 35.38 0.01
C SER A 103 -7.95 35.07 -0.18
N MET A 104 -8.81 35.87 0.46
CA MET A 104 -10.24 35.89 0.17
C MET A 104 -10.52 36.89 -0.96
N VAL A 105 -11.20 36.43 -2.01
CA VAL A 105 -11.56 37.24 -3.18
C VAL A 105 -12.99 37.73 -3.03
N PRO A 106 -13.29 39.03 -3.24
CA PRO A 106 -14.64 39.55 -3.15
C PRO A 106 -15.61 38.80 -4.09
N LEU A 107 -16.78 38.42 -3.58
CA LEU A 107 -17.78 37.64 -4.31
C LEU A 107 -18.09 38.18 -5.73
N PRO A 108 -18.23 39.50 -5.98
CA PRO A 108 -18.43 40.01 -7.34
C PRO A 108 -17.28 39.69 -8.30
N GLN A 109 -16.04 39.69 -7.81
CA GLN A 109 -14.86 39.34 -8.61
C GLN A 109 -14.78 37.83 -8.86
N VAL A 110 -15.17 37.02 -7.88
CA VAL A 110 -15.32 35.56 -8.04
C VAL A 110 -16.33 35.27 -9.14
N VAL A 111 -17.54 35.83 -9.06
CA VAL A 111 -18.60 35.66 -10.06
C VAL A 111 -18.12 36.09 -11.45
N SER A 112 -17.49 37.26 -11.57
CA SER A 112 -16.97 37.75 -12.85
C SER A 112 -15.91 36.84 -13.47
N SER A 113 -15.05 36.22 -12.65
CA SER A 113 -14.00 35.32 -13.13
C SER A 113 -14.58 33.95 -13.49
N VAL A 114 -15.47 33.41 -12.65
CA VAL A 114 -16.17 32.13 -12.88
C VAL A 114 -16.98 32.17 -14.17
N LYS A 115 -17.67 33.28 -14.48
CA LYS A 115 -18.41 33.40 -15.74
C LYS A 115 -17.51 33.26 -16.97
N GLN A 116 -16.37 33.94 -17.00
CA GLN A 116 -15.43 33.85 -18.13
C GLN A 116 -14.84 32.44 -18.28
N VAL A 117 -14.48 31.80 -17.16
CA VAL A 117 -13.91 30.44 -17.16
C VAL A 117 -14.97 29.39 -17.53
N ALA A 118 -16.19 29.52 -16.99
CA ALA A 118 -17.29 28.62 -17.31
C ALA A 118 -17.71 28.72 -18.77
N ASP A 119 -17.72 29.92 -19.36
CA ASP A 119 -17.99 30.13 -20.78
C ASP A 119 -16.93 29.43 -21.67
N ALA A 120 -15.65 29.56 -21.32
CA ALA A 120 -14.56 28.84 -21.99
C ALA A 120 -14.67 27.30 -21.87
N LEU A 121 -14.95 26.80 -20.67
CA LEU A 121 -15.10 25.36 -20.42
C LEU A 121 -16.33 24.80 -21.14
N GLN A 122 -17.45 25.53 -21.13
CA GLN A 122 -18.67 25.15 -21.81
C GLN A 122 -18.44 25.04 -23.33
N TYR A 123 -17.80 26.04 -23.93
CA TYR A 123 -17.40 26.01 -25.33
C TYR A 123 -16.54 24.77 -25.64
N ALA A 124 -15.54 24.47 -24.82
CA ALA A 124 -14.69 23.29 -25.01
C ALA A 124 -15.48 21.97 -24.88
N HIS A 125 -16.40 21.87 -23.90
CA HIS A 125 -17.25 20.71 -23.69
C HIS A 125 -18.16 20.44 -24.90
N GLU A 126 -18.68 21.49 -25.54
CA GLU A 126 -19.47 21.40 -26.78
C GLU A 126 -18.64 20.91 -27.97
N GLN A 127 -17.34 21.22 -27.99
CA GLN A 127 -16.36 20.63 -28.92
C GLN A 127 -15.88 19.23 -28.49
N LYS A 128 -16.52 18.61 -27.48
CA LYS A 128 -16.19 17.30 -26.90
C LYS A 128 -14.79 17.23 -26.26
N PHE A 129 -14.27 18.37 -25.84
CA PHE A 129 -12.98 18.47 -25.16
C PHE A 129 -13.18 18.67 -23.65
N ILE A 130 -12.31 18.10 -22.81
CA ILE A 130 -12.34 18.25 -21.34
C ILE A 130 -10.98 18.79 -20.92
N HIS A 131 -10.96 19.82 -20.06
CA HIS A 131 -9.72 20.50 -19.69
C HIS A 131 -8.84 19.66 -18.75
N ARG A 132 -9.41 19.05 -17.69
CA ARG A 132 -8.76 18.15 -16.72
C ARG A 132 -7.74 18.77 -15.75
N ASP A 133 -7.51 20.08 -15.80
CA ASP A 133 -6.53 20.75 -14.93
C ASP A 133 -6.98 22.20 -14.61
N VAL A 134 -8.25 22.36 -14.23
CA VAL A 134 -8.80 23.67 -13.88
C VAL A 134 -8.31 24.08 -12.50
N LYS A 135 -7.48 25.13 -12.43
CA LYS A 135 -6.91 25.70 -11.19
C LYS A 135 -6.45 27.14 -11.39
N PRO A 136 -6.23 27.93 -10.33
CA PRO A 136 -5.89 29.36 -10.45
C PRO A 136 -4.57 29.62 -11.18
N GLU A 137 -3.64 28.66 -11.20
CA GLU A 137 -2.38 28.71 -11.94
C GLU A 137 -2.59 28.73 -13.46
N ASN A 138 -3.63 28.06 -13.96
CA ASN A 138 -3.95 27.94 -15.39
C ASN A 138 -4.96 29.00 -15.86
N MET A 139 -5.39 29.90 -14.97
CA MET A 139 -6.25 31.03 -15.31
C MET A 139 -5.38 32.28 -15.46
N LEU A 140 -4.99 32.63 -16.68
CA LEU A 140 -4.09 33.75 -16.98
C LEU A 140 -4.85 35.08 -17.15
N LEU A 141 -4.15 36.19 -16.99
CA LEU A 141 -4.66 37.54 -17.22
C LEU A 141 -4.07 38.11 -18.50
N GLY A 142 -4.95 38.32 -19.48
CA GLY A 142 -4.62 38.93 -20.76
C GLY A 142 -4.34 40.43 -20.66
N ARG A 143 -4.09 41.07 -21.80
CA ARG A 143 -3.62 42.48 -21.85
C ARG A 143 -4.66 43.48 -21.34
N HIS A 144 -5.94 43.15 -21.46
CA HIS A 144 -7.08 43.94 -21.03
C HIS A 144 -7.70 43.44 -19.72
N GLN A 145 -6.97 42.64 -18.94
CA GLN A 145 -7.40 42.03 -17.67
C GLN A 145 -8.53 40.98 -17.82
N GLU A 146 -8.76 40.50 -19.04
CA GLU A 146 -9.58 39.33 -19.35
C GLU A 146 -8.95 38.04 -18.82
N VAL A 147 -9.78 37.07 -18.42
CA VAL A 147 -9.32 35.76 -17.97
C VAL A 147 -9.14 34.85 -19.18
N LEU A 148 -7.92 34.34 -19.35
CA LEU A 148 -7.55 33.41 -20.41
C LEU A 148 -7.21 32.05 -19.79
N LEU A 149 -7.99 31.02 -20.09
CA LEU A 149 -7.74 29.67 -19.62
C LEU A 149 -6.67 28.99 -20.49
N SER A 150 -5.58 28.54 -19.87
CA SER A 150 -4.43 27.88 -20.51
C SER A 150 -4.37 26.39 -20.19
N ASP A 151 -3.49 25.65 -20.87
CA ASP A 151 -3.16 24.25 -20.56
C ASP A 151 -4.30 23.23 -20.81
N PHE A 152 -5.16 23.51 -21.79
CA PHE A 152 -6.15 22.55 -22.29
C PHE A 152 -5.51 21.22 -22.70
N GLY A 153 -5.94 20.12 -22.06
CA GLY A 153 -5.63 18.74 -22.46
C GLY A 153 -4.16 18.30 -22.33
N LEU A 154 -3.27 19.16 -21.83
CA LEU A 154 -1.87 18.79 -21.60
C LEU A 154 -1.70 17.67 -20.56
N ALA A 155 -2.65 17.54 -19.63
CA ALA A 155 -2.72 16.40 -18.72
C ALA A 155 -3.06 15.09 -19.45
N ALA A 156 -3.89 15.12 -20.49
CA ALA A 156 -4.19 13.95 -21.31
C ALA A 156 -2.94 13.50 -22.07
N LEU A 157 -2.22 14.45 -22.68
CA LEU A 157 -0.93 14.24 -23.36
C LEU A 157 0.15 13.62 -22.47
N ALA A 158 0.22 14.03 -21.20
CA ALA A 158 1.18 13.51 -20.23
C ALA A 158 0.85 12.09 -19.73
N HIS A 159 -0.43 11.68 -19.77
CA HIS A 159 -0.88 10.34 -19.38
C HIS A 159 -0.92 9.35 -20.55
N SER A 160 -1.01 9.83 -21.80
CA SER A 160 -1.07 8.98 -23.01
C SER A 160 0.30 8.57 -23.56
N THR A 161 1.39 9.13 -23.02
CA THR A 161 2.77 8.86 -23.43
C THR A 161 3.58 8.27 -22.26
N SER A 162 4.01 7.03 -22.41
CA SER A 162 4.67 6.22 -21.38
C SER A 162 5.96 6.84 -20.82
N SER A 163 6.64 7.66 -21.62
CA SER A 163 7.85 8.40 -21.23
C SER A 163 7.59 9.61 -20.32
N LEU A 164 6.39 10.22 -20.40
CA LEU A 164 6.00 11.36 -19.56
C LEU A 164 5.37 10.92 -18.23
N SER A 165 4.70 9.76 -18.21
CA SER A 165 4.12 9.13 -17.02
C SER A 165 5.15 8.49 -16.08
N ALA A 166 6.32 8.09 -16.59
CA ALA A 166 7.39 7.40 -15.84
C ALA A 166 8.06 8.26 -14.74
N SER A 167 7.78 9.56 -14.67
CA SER A 167 8.43 10.48 -13.72
C SER A 167 7.76 10.57 -12.34
N GLY A 168 6.61 9.92 -12.10
CA GLY A 168 5.99 9.79 -10.76
C GLY A 168 5.67 11.10 -10.03
N GLN A 169 5.88 12.27 -10.64
CA GLN A 169 5.69 13.59 -10.07
C GLN A 169 4.44 14.24 -10.66
N GLY A 170 3.29 13.62 -10.42
CA GLY A 170 2.03 14.36 -10.43
C GLY A 170 2.16 15.49 -9.41
N THR A 171 2.43 16.71 -9.88
CA THR A 171 2.72 17.86 -9.02
C THR A 171 1.68 17.93 -7.91
N VAL A 172 2.13 17.84 -6.65
CA VAL A 172 1.34 17.84 -5.40
C VAL A 172 0.25 18.95 -5.37
N GLY A 173 0.37 19.99 -6.21
CA GLY A 173 -0.61 21.06 -6.37
C GLY A 173 -1.85 20.77 -7.24
N THR A 174 -1.80 19.89 -8.25
CA THR A 174 -2.94 19.63 -9.16
C THR A 174 -4.02 18.79 -8.52
N ILE A 175 -3.62 17.81 -7.70
CA ILE A 175 -4.52 16.82 -7.08
C ILE A 175 -5.58 17.48 -6.20
N ALA A 176 -5.25 18.62 -5.60
CA ALA A 176 -6.16 19.35 -4.72
C ALA A 176 -7.35 20.04 -5.40
N TYR A 177 -7.41 20.02 -6.73
CA TYR A 177 -8.57 20.48 -7.50
C TYR A 177 -9.26 19.34 -8.25
N MET A 178 -8.73 18.12 -8.17
CA MET A 178 -9.16 17.01 -9.03
C MET A 178 -10.54 16.49 -8.61
N ALA A 179 -11.38 16.20 -9.60
CA ALA A 179 -12.70 15.62 -9.36
C ALA A 179 -12.62 14.14 -8.96
N PRO A 180 -13.58 13.62 -8.17
CA PRO A 180 -13.64 12.21 -7.78
C PRO A 180 -13.55 11.27 -8.98
N GLU A 181 -14.37 11.50 -10.00
CA GLU A 181 -14.40 10.64 -11.18
C GLU A 181 -13.13 10.74 -12.04
N GLN A 182 -12.38 11.85 -11.93
CA GLN A 182 -11.09 12.00 -12.59
C GLN A 182 -9.99 11.24 -11.83
N ILE A 183 -10.05 11.24 -10.48
CA ILE A 183 -9.18 10.39 -9.63
C ILE A 183 -9.41 8.90 -9.94
N GLU A 184 -10.66 8.51 -10.19
CA GLU A 184 -11.05 7.15 -10.59
C GLU A 184 -10.70 6.80 -12.06
N GLY A 185 -10.06 7.72 -12.80
CA GLY A 185 -9.65 7.49 -14.20
C GLY A 185 -10.74 7.71 -15.25
N HIS A 186 -11.89 8.29 -14.89
CA HIS A 186 -13.04 8.53 -15.77
C HIS A 186 -13.37 10.03 -15.92
N PRO A 187 -12.44 10.87 -16.42
CA PRO A 187 -12.67 12.31 -16.55
C PRO A 187 -13.83 12.61 -17.50
N ARG A 188 -14.64 13.62 -17.14
CA ARG A 188 -15.79 14.07 -17.94
C ARG A 188 -16.00 15.57 -17.80
N ALA A 189 -16.93 16.15 -18.56
CA ALA A 189 -17.26 17.59 -18.47
C ALA A 189 -17.57 18.05 -17.03
N ALA A 190 -18.26 17.21 -16.25
CA ALA A 190 -18.56 17.48 -14.84
C ALA A 190 -17.30 17.53 -13.95
N SER A 191 -16.17 17.00 -14.39
CA SER A 191 -14.90 17.06 -13.65
C SER A 191 -14.35 18.47 -13.63
N ASP A 192 -14.38 19.17 -14.77
CA ASP A 192 -13.96 20.58 -14.85
C ASP A 192 -14.88 21.48 -13.99
N GLN A 193 -16.18 21.18 -13.93
CA GLN A 193 -17.13 21.87 -13.05
C GLN A 193 -16.78 21.68 -11.58
N TYR A 194 -16.40 20.48 -11.16
CA TYR A 194 -15.99 20.20 -9.78
C TYR A 194 -14.71 20.99 -9.45
N SER A 195 -13.70 20.93 -10.31
CA SER A 195 -12.45 21.66 -10.15
C SER A 195 -12.67 23.17 -10.05
N LEU A 196 -13.56 23.74 -10.88
CA LEU A 196 -13.98 25.14 -10.76
C LEU A 196 -14.71 25.40 -9.43
N GLY A 197 -15.54 24.47 -8.96
CA GLY A 197 -16.17 24.53 -7.63
C GLY A 197 -15.15 24.60 -6.50
N VAL A 198 -14.03 23.85 -6.60
CA VAL A 198 -12.93 23.90 -5.64
C VAL A 198 -12.25 25.27 -5.65
N VAL A 199 -12.01 25.84 -6.84
CA VAL A 199 -11.45 27.19 -6.99
C VAL A 199 -12.36 28.25 -6.34
N VAL A 200 -13.67 28.15 -6.56
CA VAL A 200 -14.64 29.06 -5.94
C VAL A 200 -14.64 28.92 -4.43
N TYR A 201 -14.62 27.68 -3.91
CA TYR A 201 -14.50 27.42 -2.48
C TYR A 201 -13.26 28.10 -1.89
N GLU A 202 -12.09 27.87 -2.51
CA GLU A 202 -10.83 28.47 -2.07
C GLU A 202 -10.86 29.99 -2.09
N TRP A 203 -11.39 30.60 -3.15
CA TRP A 203 -11.45 32.07 -3.23
C TRP A 203 -12.41 32.69 -2.21
N LEU A 204 -13.48 31.98 -1.82
CA LEU A 204 -14.45 32.52 -0.85
C LEU A 204 -13.93 32.51 0.58
N CYS A 205 -13.12 31.52 0.97
CA CYS A 205 -12.64 31.37 2.36
C CYS A 205 -11.12 31.40 2.55
N GLY A 206 -10.34 31.50 1.47
CA GLY A 206 -8.88 31.55 1.46
C GLY A 206 -8.19 30.17 1.48
N GLU A 207 -8.93 29.09 1.69
CA GLU A 207 -8.40 27.72 1.86
C GLU A 207 -9.17 26.71 0.98
N ARG A 208 -8.49 25.66 0.54
CA ARG A 208 -9.12 24.57 -0.22
C ARG A 208 -10.04 23.75 0.69
N PRO A 209 -11.08 23.08 0.15
CA PRO A 209 -11.99 22.27 0.95
C PRO A 209 -11.28 21.09 1.63
N PHE A 210 -10.20 20.59 1.03
CA PHE A 210 -9.39 19.50 1.57
C PHE A 210 -7.91 19.83 1.48
N GLU A 211 -7.22 19.62 2.60
CA GLU A 211 -5.76 19.71 2.70
C GLU A 211 -5.23 18.43 3.35
N GLY A 212 -3.95 18.14 3.12
CA GLY A 212 -3.32 16.90 3.56
C GLY A 212 -2.22 16.44 2.63
N SER A 213 -1.75 15.21 2.83
CA SER A 213 -0.90 14.51 1.86
C SER A 213 -1.65 14.32 0.52
N VAL A 214 -0.91 14.01 -0.55
CA VAL A 214 -1.52 13.73 -1.87
C VAL A 214 -2.64 12.70 -1.76
N THR A 215 -2.37 11.58 -1.10
CA THR A 215 -3.32 10.48 -0.93
C THR A 215 -4.50 10.90 -0.05
N GLU A 216 -4.26 11.60 1.05
CA GLU A 216 -5.35 12.11 1.91
C GLU A 216 -6.30 13.03 1.16
N VAL A 217 -5.76 13.94 0.34
CA VAL A 217 -6.54 14.87 -0.46
C VAL A 217 -7.35 14.11 -1.52
N MET A 218 -6.77 13.08 -2.16
CA MET A 218 -7.51 12.19 -3.07
C MET A 218 -8.66 11.48 -2.37
N VAL A 219 -8.41 10.83 -1.23
CA VAL A 219 -9.45 10.15 -0.44
C VAL A 219 -10.54 11.13 -0.02
N LYS A 220 -10.17 12.31 0.48
CA LYS A 220 -11.14 13.36 0.86
C LYS A 220 -11.96 13.83 -0.34
N HIS A 221 -11.35 13.98 -1.51
CA HIS A 221 -12.07 14.25 -2.74
C HIS A 221 -13.02 13.10 -3.12
N LEU A 222 -12.63 11.84 -2.94
CA LEU A 222 -13.49 10.68 -3.24
C LEU A 222 -14.68 10.53 -2.29
N SER A 223 -14.48 10.67 -0.97
CA SER A 223 -15.46 10.19 0.02
C SER A 223 -15.95 11.24 1.03
N MET A 224 -15.17 12.28 1.34
CA MET A 224 -15.50 13.21 2.44
C MET A 224 -16.34 14.40 1.96
N PRO A 225 -17.45 14.77 2.61
CA PRO A 225 -18.17 15.99 2.24
C PRO A 225 -17.28 17.23 2.46
N PRO A 226 -17.35 18.26 1.59
CA PRO A 226 -16.62 19.51 1.80
C PRO A 226 -17.09 20.20 3.10
N PRO A 227 -16.19 20.80 3.90
CA PRO A 227 -16.58 21.56 5.09
C PRO A 227 -17.47 22.75 4.73
N SER A 228 -18.33 23.17 5.66
CA SER A 228 -19.18 24.35 5.46
C SER A 228 -18.34 25.61 5.27
N LEU A 229 -18.65 26.39 4.24
CA LEU A 229 -18.04 27.71 4.03
C LEU A 229 -18.49 28.70 5.11
N ARG A 230 -19.71 28.56 5.62
CA ARG A 230 -20.28 29.47 6.63
C ARG A 230 -19.72 29.28 8.04
N GLU A 231 -19.13 28.12 8.33
CA GLU A 231 -18.33 27.95 9.56
C GLU A 231 -17.10 28.87 9.58
N ARG A 232 -16.55 29.20 8.39
CA ARG A 232 -15.33 30.01 8.23
C ARG A 232 -15.62 31.45 7.84
N VAL A 233 -16.65 31.66 7.03
CA VAL A 233 -17.11 32.97 6.58
C VAL A 233 -18.59 33.12 6.96
N PRO A 234 -18.92 33.43 8.24
CA PRO A 234 -20.31 33.47 8.71
C PRO A 234 -21.21 34.44 7.95
N MET A 235 -20.61 35.49 7.37
CA MET A 235 -21.29 36.51 6.55
C MET A 235 -21.57 36.07 5.11
N LEU A 236 -21.10 34.89 4.69
CA LEU A 236 -21.38 34.36 3.36
C LEU A 236 -22.87 34.00 3.24
N PRO A 237 -23.57 34.48 2.19
CA PRO A 237 -24.97 34.14 1.95
C PRO A 237 -25.17 32.62 1.80
N ALA A 238 -26.24 32.09 2.38
CA ALA A 238 -26.51 30.65 2.41
C ALA A 238 -26.70 30.08 0.99
N GLU A 239 -27.31 30.87 0.11
CA GLU A 239 -27.58 30.52 -1.28
C GLU A 239 -26.27 30.32 -2.06
N VAL A 240 -25.24 31.12 -1.75
CA VAL A 240 -23.91 31.02 -2.39
C VAL A 240 -23.22 29.72 -1.96
N GLU A 241 -23.23 29.41 -0.67
CA GLU A 241 -22.69 28.14 -0.15
C GLU A 241 -23.39 26.93 -0.77
N GLN A 242 -24.72 26.93 -0.83
CA GLN A 242 -25.49 25.82 -1.41
C GLN A 242 -25.11 25.54 -2.87
N VAL A 243 -24.91 26.58 -3.66
CA VAL A 243 -24.47 26.45 -5.06
C VAL A 243 -23.06 25.84 -5.14
N VAL A 244 -22.12 26.31 -4.32
CA VAL A 244 -20.75 25.79 -4.29
C VAL A 244 -20.70 24.33 -3.83
N LEU A 245 -21.39 23.99 -2.73
CA LEU A 245 -21.42 22.63 -2.22
C LEU A 245 -22.10 21.66 -3.19
N ARG A 246 -23.10 22.11 -3.96
CA ARG A 246 -23.69 21.31 -5.04
C ARG A 246 -22.72 21.04 -6.17
N ALA A 247 -21.90 22.02 -6.57
CA ALA A 247 -20.85 21.81 -7.57
C ALA A 247 -19.76 20.84 -7.06
N LEU A 248 -19.57 20.77 -5.74
CA LEU A 248 -18.64 19.85 -5.06
C LEU A 248 -19.27 18.51 -4.65
N ALA A 249 -20.48 18.20 -5.13
CA ALA A 249 -21.09 16.89 -4.87
C ALA A 249 -20.22 15.77 -5.46
N LYS A 250 -20.13 14.63 -4.74
CA LYS A 250 -19.25 13.53 -5.13
C LYS A 250 -19.74 12.85 -6.40
N ASP A 251 -21.01 12.49 -6.45
CA ASP A 251 -21.66 12.00 -7.67
C ASP A 251 -21.79 13.13 -8.71
N PRO A 252 -21.18 13.00 -9.90
CA PRO A 252 -21.33 13.98 -10.98
C PRO A 252 -22.79 14.26 -11.36
N LYS A 253 -23.69 13.28 -11.23
CA LYS A 253 -25.12 13.44 -11.55
C LYS A 253 -25.87 14.32 -10.55
N ALA A 254 -25.33 14.51 -9.35
CA ALA A 254 -25.92 15.39 -8.34
C ALA A 254 -25.55 16.87 -8.53
N ARG A 255 -24.62 17.18 -9.44
CA ARG A 255 -24.15 18.55 -9.72
C ARG A 255 -25.11 19.29 -10.66
N PHE A 256 -24.67 20.39 -11.27
CA PHE A 256 -25.45 21.08 -12.31
C PHE A 256 -25.25 20.39 -13.65
N ALA A 257 -26.24 20.47 -14.55
CA ALA A 257 -26.20 19.78 -15.83
C ALA A 257 -25.02 20.21 -16.71
N SER A 258 -24.59 21.47 -16.57
CA SER A 258 -23.42 22.04 -17.24
C SER A 258 -22.60 22.98 -16.35
N VAL A 259 -21.39 23.34 -16.77
CA VAL A 259 -20.57 24.35 -16.08
C VAL A 259 -21.18 25.76 -16.22
N ALA A 260 -21.89 26.03 -17.32
CA ALA A 260 -22.65 27.25 -17.51
C ALA A 260 -23.80 27.39 -16.49
N ASP A 261 -24.56 26.31 -16.25
CA ASP A 261 -25.63 26.30 -15.23
C ASP A 261 -25.09 26.56 -13.83
N PHE A 262 -23.88 26.07 -13.52
CA PHE A 262 -23.20 26.36 -12.26
C PHE A 262 -22.87 27.85 -12.13
N ALA A 263 -22.29 28.46 -13.17
CA ALA A 263 -21.95 29.88 -13.17
C ALA A 263 -23.19 30.77 -13.05
N GLU A 264 -24.26 30.45 -13.76
CA GLU A 264 -25.53 31.18 -13.70
C GLU A 264 -26.20 31.06 -12.32
N ALA A 265 -26.17 29.87 -11.73
CA ALA A 265 -26.66 29.66 -10.37
C ALA A 265 -25.87 30.47 -9.34
N LEU A 266 -24.54 30.54 -9.48
CA LEU A 266 -23.66 31.31 -8.59
C LEU A 266 -23.94 32.82 -8.72
N GLU A 267 -24.12 33.31 -9.95
CA GLU A 267 -24.49 34.71 -10.21
C GLU A 267 -25.84 35.05 -9.58
N ARG A 268 -26.87 34.23 -9.81
CA ARG A 268 -28.20 34.43 -9.20
C ARG A 268 -28.14 34.44 -7.67
N ALA A 269 -27.42 33.50 -7.07
CA ALA A 269 -27.22 33.45 -5.61
C ALA A 269 -26.53 34.72 -5.08
N SER A 270 -25.55 35.26 -5.80
CA SER A 270 -24.86 36.50 -5.42
C SER A 270 -25.76 37.74 -5.50
N GLN A 271 -26.69 37.80 -6.46
CA GLN A 271 -27.60 38.94 -6.63
C GLN A 271 -28.74 38.94 -5.60
N VAL A 272 -29.25 37.77 -5.23
CA VAL A 272 -30.24 37.62 -4.14
C VAL A 272 -29.66 38.15 -2.83
N ALA A 273 -28.38 37.88 -2.57
CA ALA A 273 -27.67 38.39 -1.39
C ALA A 273 -27.45 39.91 -1.40
N LEU A 274 -27.35 40.53 -2.57
CA LEU A 274 -27.08 41.96 -2.74
C LEU A 274 -28.34 42.83 -2.89
N SER A 275 -29.54 42.23 -2.89
CA SER A 275 -30.81 42.95 -3.06
C SER A 275 -31.36 43.50 -1.74
N PRO A 276 -31.47 44.83 -1.53
CA PRO A 276 -32.05 45.39 -0.33
C PRO A 276 -33.57 45.52 -0.49
N THR A 277 -34.34 44.45 -0.26
CA THR A 277 -35.81 44.57 -0.06
C THR A 277 -36.42 43.45 0.78
N MET A 278 -36.52 43.71 2.09
CA MET A 278 -37.73 43.65 2.94
C MET A 278 -38.66 42.42 2.86
N ARG A 279 -38.69 41.61 3.94
CA ARG A 279 -39.93 41.16 4.61
C ARG A 279 -39.71 40.97 6.12
N LEU A 280 -40.01 42.03 6.88
CA LEU A 280 -40.79 41.89 8.11
C LEU A 280 -42.27 41.93 7.71
N PRO A 281 -43.08 40.99 8.23
CA PRO A 281 -44.40 41.32 8.76
C PRO A 281 -44.44 40.85 10.23
N SER A 282 -44.47 41.77 11.20
CA SER A 282 -45.69 42.40 11.72
C SER A 282 -46.67 41.36 12.27
N GLY A 283 -46.79 41.34 13.60
CA GLY A 283 -47.56 40.36 14.34
C GLY A 283 -49.06 40.41 14.08
N GLN A 284 -49.67 39.24 14.24
CA GLN A 284 -51.05 39.03 14.70
C GLN A 284 -51.13 37.60 15.26
N THR A 285 -51.22 37.49 16.58
CA THR A 285 -51.82 36.32 17.26
C THR A 285 -53.34 36.30 17.01
N PRO A 286 -53.96 35.11 17.04
CA PRO A 286 -54.80 34.84 18.21
C PRO A 286 -54.63 33.42 18.82
N VAL A 287 -54.43 33.43 20.14
CA VAL A 287 -55.05 32.58 21.19
C VAL A 287 -55.12 31.05 21.02
N GLY A 288 -54.49 30.34 21.98
CA GLY A 288 -54.90 28.98 22.39
C GLY A 288 -53.94 28.27 23.36
N MET A 289 -54.14 28.47 24.67
CA MET A 289 -54.02 27.53 25.83
C MET A 289 -52.97 26.37 25.76
N ALA A 290 -52.15 26.04 26.78
CA ALA A 290 -52.18 26.29 28.22
C ALA A 290 -50.85 25.82 28.89
N ALA A 291 -50.68 26.29 30.14
CA ALA A 291 -49.97 25.68 31.28
C ALA A 291 -48.42 25.85 31.42
N ALA A 292 -48.08 26.82 32.27
CA ALA A 292 -46.85 26.91 33.09
C ALA A 292 -46.95 25.90 34.29
N PRO A 293 -45.99 25.76 35.26
CA PRO A 293 -45.20 26.83 35.91
C PRO A 293 -43.77 26.38 36.38
N PRO A 294 -43.10 27.02 37.37
CA PRO A 294 -42.38 28.30 37.23
C PRO A 294 -40.96 28.29 37.84
N SER A 295 -40.29 29.46 37.76
CA SER A 295 -39.33 30.08 38.74
C SER A 295 -37.94 30.32 38.15
N SER A 296 -37.23 31.43 38.33
CA SER A 296 -37.49 32.74 38.94
C SER A 296 -36.17 33.56 38.87
N VAL A 297 -36.24 34.80 38.37
CA VAL A 297 -35.48 36.03 38.78
C VAL A 297 -33.93 35.95 38.66
N VAL A 298 -33.21 36.83 37.96
CA VAL A 298 -32.82 38.20 38.36
C VAL A 298 -32.15 38.91 37.16
N GLY A 299 -32.62 40.12 36.80
CA GLY A 299 -31.88 41.11 35.98
C GLY A 299 -30.80 41.81 36.83
N VAL A 300 -29.81 42.54 36.34
CA VAL A 300 -29.81 43.85 35.65
C VAL A 300 -28.29 44.17 35.56
N LEU A 301 -27.69 44.63 34.47
CA LEU A 301 -27.36 46.06 34.24
C LEU A 301 -26.55 46.21 32.95
N ALA A 302 -26.87 47.33 32.29
CA ALA A 302 -26.33 47.83 31.04
C ALA A 302 -25.13 48.77 31.23
N SER A 303 -24.28 48.87 30.21
CA SER A 303 -23.76 50.14 29.65
C SER A 303 -23.04 49.80 28.33
N GLN A 304 -23.64 50.05 27.16
CA GLN A 304 -23.57 51.31 26.39
C GLN A 304 -22.14 51.80 26.07
N ALA A 305 -21.77 51.57 24.80
CA ALA A 305 -21.30 52.52 23.80
C ALA A 305 -19.91 53.17 23.93
N GLY A 306 -19.12 53.00 22.85
CA GLY A 306 -17.96 53.82 22.53
C GLY A 306 -17.07 53.26 21.40
N THR A 307 -17.52 53.32 20.15
CA THR A 307 -16.65 53.49 18.95
C THR A 307 -16.56 54.98 18.62
N PRO A 308 -15.70 55.50 17.69
CA PRO A 308 -14.73 54.89 16.76
C PRO A 308 -13.32 55.56 16.90
N THR A 309 -12.26 55.22 16.15
CA THR A 309 -11.93 55.80 14.83
C THR A 309 -10.58 55.26 14.33
N GLU A 310 -10.59 54.69 13.12
CA GLU A 310 -9.70 54.90 11.96
C GLU A 310 -8.20 55.24 12.13
N ALA A 311 -7.39 54.50 11.36
CA ALA A 311 -6.39 54.98 10.38
C ALA A 311 -4.97 54.41 10.54
N THR A 312 -4.61 53.59 9.55
CA THR A 312 -3.25 53.18 9.12
C THR A 312 -2.41 54.40 8.69
N PRO A 313 -1.08 54.26 8.50
CA PRO A 313 -0.64 53.93 7.14
C PRO A 313 0.57 52.97 7.04
N SER A 314 0.53 52.22 5.93
CA SER A 314 1.63 51.54 5.25
C SER A 314 2.69 52.53 4.75
N ALA A 315 3.93 52.06 4.59
CA ALA A 315 4.81 52.47 3.49
C ALA A 315 5.91 51.44 3.22
N ASP A 316 5.86 50.88 2.01
CA ASP A 316 6.99 50.35 1.23
C ASP A 316 8.14 51.37 1.11
N GLN A 317 9.39 50.90 0.93
CA GLN A 317 10.10 50.99 -0.36
C GLN A 317 11.55 50.48 -0.31
N ALA A 318 11.95 49.94 -1.46
CA ALA A 318 13.23 49.32 -1.80
C ALA A 318 14.41 50.29 -1.98
N ALA A 319 15.65 49.79 -1.87
CA ALA A 319 16.76 49.96 -2.85
C ALA A 319 18.08 49.29 -2.38
N PHE A 320 18.79 48.65 -3.32
CA PHE A 320 20.16 48.11 -3.21
C PHE A 320 21.24 49.22 -3.12
N PRO A 321 22.47 48.94 -2.64
CA PRO A 321 23.56 48.56 -3.56
C PRO A 321 24.59 47.52 -3.03
N GLN A 322 25.35 46.96 -3.99
CA GLN A 322 26.46 46.00 -3.85
C GLN A 322 27.65 46.53 -3.05
N LEU A 323 28.39 45.62 -2.37
CA LEU A 323 29.85 45.43 -2.57
C LEU A 323 30.41 44.19 -1.81
N ALA A 324 31.04 43.32 -2.60
CA ALA A 324 32.23 42.48 -2.38
C ALA A 324 32.47 41.73 -1.05
N GLY A 325 32.68 40.41 -1.18
CA GLY A 325 33.40 39.56 -0.22
C GLY A 325 33.29 38.07 -0.55
N SER A 326 34.27 37.52 -1.27
CA SER A 326 34.38 36.08 -1.63
C SER A 326 34.43 35.14 -0.42
N PRO A 327 34.07 33.86 -0.61
CA PRO A 327 34.96 32.79 -0.12
C PRO A 327 35.17 31.63 -1.12
N GLY A 328 36.45 31.38 -1.39
CA GLY A 328 37.15 30.09 -1.33
C GLY A 328 36.46 28.79 -1.77
N SER A 329 36.88 28.31 -2.94
CA SER A 329 36.85 26.90 -3.36
C SER A 329 37.78 26.04 -2.49
N LEU A 330 37.31 24.86 -2.05
CA LEU A 330 38.17 23.72 -1.75
C LEU A 330 37.53 22.41 -2.25
N GLN A 331 38.33 21.71 -3.07
CA GLN A 331 38.14 20.40 -3.69
C GLN A 331 38.09 19.23 -2.68
N PRO A 332 37.64 18.03 -3.12
CA PRO A 332 37.65 16.81 -2.32
C PRO A 332 39.05 16.16 -2.30
N PRO A 333 39.43 15.39 -1.25
CA PRO A 333 40.70 14.67 -1.27
C PRO A 333 40.56 13.30 -1.94
N ALA A 334 41.50 13.05 -2.85
CA ALA A 334 41.79 11.76 -3.45
C ALA A 334 42.90 11.01 -2.67
N ASP A 335 42.86 9.70 -2.83
CA ASP A 335 43.81 8.62 -2.55
C ASP A 335 45.27 8.98 -2.21
N GLN A 336 45.79 8.30 -1.17
CA GLN A 336 47.21 7.99 -1.06
C GLN A 336 47.46 6.48 -0.95
N VAL A 337 48.14 5.99 -1.99
CA VAL A 337 48.80 4.69 -2.11
C VAL A 337 50.12 4.72 -1.33
N THR A 338 50.40 3.69 -0.53
CA THR A 338 51.76 3.34 -0.08
C THR A 338 52.15 1.95 -0.60
N PRO A 339 53.42 1.74 -1.04
CA PRO A 339 53.88 0.52 -1.72
C PRO A 339 54.40 -0.59 -0.75
N PRO A 340 54.71 -1.81 -1.26
CA PRO A 340 54.59 -3.06 -0.52
C PRO A 340 55.90 -3.52 0.15
N ARG A 341 55.79 -4.36 1.20
CA ARG A 341 56.91 -5.12 1.76
C ARG A 341 56.62 -6.62 1.66
N GLN A 342 57.50 -7.33 0.97
CA GLN A 342 57.50 -8.78 0.73
C GLN A 342 58.51 -9.50 1.68
N PRO A 343 58.62 -10.85 1.70
CA PRO A 343 58.42 -11.66 2.92
C PRO A 343 59.66 -12.46 3.41
N GLY A 344 59.57 -12.97 4.64
CA GLY A 344 60.34 -14.12 5.15
C GLY A 344 61.08 -13.88 6.46
N GLU A 345 60.68 -14.53 7.56
CA GLU A 345 61.40 -15.65 8.23
C GLU A 345 60.67 -16.05 9.54
N VAL A 346 60.98 -17.23 10.08
CA VAL A 346 60.09 -18.17 10.80
C VAL A 346 60.40 -18.31 12.32
N ALA A 347 59.34 -18.56 13.11
CA ALA A 347 59.21 -19.27 14.42
C ALA A 347 59.63 -18.57 15.76
N PRO A 348 59.16 -19.04 16.96
CA PRO A 348 58.21 -20.12 17.29
C PRO A 348 57.00 -19.72 18.16
N ALA A 349 56.08 -20.67 18.36
CA ALA A 349 54.85 -20.60 19.16
C ALA A 349 55.07 -20.50 20.69
N PRO A 350 54.10 -19.94 21.45
CA PRO A 350 53.94 -20.24 22.87
C PRO A 350 52.79 -21.23 23.13
N ASP A 351 53.07 -22.17 24.03
CA ASP A 351 52.22 -23.24 24.55
C ASP A 351 50.97 -22.77 25.33
N PRO A 352 49.97 -23.65 25.53
CA PRO A 352 48.63 -23.29 25.98
C PRO A 352 48.54 -23.12 27.50
N VAL A 353 47.83 -22.08 27.95
CA VAL A 353 47.47 -21.90 29.36
C VAL A 353 46.22 -22.73 29.67
N VAL A 354 46.44 -23.71 30.53
CA VAL A 354 45.48 -24.64 31.14
C VAL A 354 44.35 -23.90 31.87
N SER A 355 43.11 -24.24 31.55
CA SER A 355 41.91 -23.88 32.32
C SER A 355 41.78 -24.80 33.55
N PRO A 356 41.46 -24.30 34.76
CA PRO A 356 41.05 -25.15 35.85
C PRO A 356 39.56 -25.49 35.74
N THR A 357 39.30 -26.80 35.69
CA THR A 357 38.01 -27.45 35.93
C THR A 357 37.43 -27.01 37.27
N SER A 358 36.15 -26.61 37.33
CA SER A 358 35.37 -26.64 38.56
C SER A 358 34.01 -27.26 38.29
N ALA A 359 33.69 -28.22 39.15
CA ALA A 359 32.59 -29.14 39.06
C ALA A 359 31.23 -28.45 39.23
N ALA A 360 30.23 -29.03 38.58
CA ALA A 360 28.84 -28.67 38.69
C ALA A 360 28.28 -28.94 40.11
N THR A 361 27.54 -27.95 40.63
CA THR A 361 26.53 -28.12 41.67
C THR A 361 25.28 -27.34 41.24
N PRO A 362 24.07 -27.92 41.32
CA PRO A 362 22.86 -27.26 40.84
C PRO A 362 22.34 -26.25 41.88
N VAL A 363 21.79 -25.13 41.41
CA VAL A 363 21.07 -24.14 42.24
C VAL A 363 19.64 -24.00 41.70
N PRO A 364 18.62 -23.95 42.56
CA PRO A 364 17.28 -24.46 42.28
C PRO A 364 16.34 -23.43 41.64
N ALA A 365 15.37 -23.94 40.89
CA ALA A 365 14.17 -23.22 40.49
C ALA A 365 13.23 -23.10 41.69
N ASP A 366 13.01 -21.86 42.16
CA ASP A 366 11.78 -21.43 42.83
C ASP A 366 11.84 -19.91 43.06
N VAL A 367 10.92 -19.16 42.43
CA VAL A 367 10.54 -17.81 42.84
C VAL A 367 9.05 -17.84 43.19
N PRO A 368 8.61 -17.33 44.35
CA PRO A 368 7.30 -17.64 44.91
C PRO A 368 6.17 -16.79 44.30
N LEU A 369 5.08 -17.46 43.95
CA LEU A 369 3.77 -16.85 43.68
C LEU A 369 3.14 -16.36 45.01
N HIS A 370 2.74 -15.08 45.06
CA HIS A 370 1.89 -14.58 46.15
C HIS A 370 0.51 -15.26 46.15
N PRO A 371 -0.10 -15.48 47.34
CA PRO A 371 -1.35 -16.24 47.46
C PRO A 371 -2.58 -15.43 47.04
N LYS A 372 -3.48 -16.07 46.27
CA LYS A 372 -4.82 -15.57 45.93
C LYS A 372 -5.73 -15.49 47.16
N PRO A 373 -6.70 -14.57 47.23
CA PRO A 373 -7.74 -14.59 48.25
C PRO A 373 -8.72 -15.75 48.02
N VAL A 374 -9.04 -16.49 49.09
CA VAL A 374 -10.04 -17.57 49.08
C VAL A 374 -11.44 -16.97 49.23
N ILE A 375 -12.29 -17.14 48.23
CA ILE A 375 -13.75 -16.96 48.34
C ILE A 375 -14.38 -18.36 48.42
N PRO A 376 -15.20 -18.69 49.44
CA PRO A 376 -15.81 -20.00 49.54
C PRO A 376 -17.02 -20.10 48.59
N VAL A 377 -16.93 -20.97 47.59
CA VAL A 377 -18.07 -21.33 46.71
C VAL A 377 -18.67 -22.65 47.17
N HIS A 378 -19.92 -22.60 47.63
CA HIS A 378 -20.75 -23.78 47.87
C HIS A 378 -20.98 -24.57 46.57
N LYS A 379 -20.52 -25.82 46.52
CA LYS A 379 -20.86 -26.76 45.44
C LYS A 379 -22.32 -27.20 45.57
N LYS A 380 -23.20 -26.72 44.69
CA LYS A 380 -24.42 -27.46 44.30
C LYS A 380 -24.11 -28.23 43.01
N GLY A 381 -24.21 -29.55 43.08
CA GLY A 381 -23.99 -30.43 41.94
C GLY A 381 -25.05 -30.19 40.86
N VAL A 382 -24.60 -29.87 39.65
CA VAL A 382 -25.45 -29.84 38.45
C VAL A 382 -25.27 -31.17 37.72
N SER A 383 -26.39 -31.79 37.37
CA SER A 383 -26.48 -33.09 36.70
C SER A 383 -25.73 -33.12 35.36
N ARG A 384 -25.12 -34.27 35.04
CA ARG A 384 -24.43 -34.57 33.76
C ARG A 384 -25.29 -34.37 32.51
N THR A 385 -26.62 -34.30 32.65
CA THR A 385 -27.54 -34.01 31.54
C THR A 385 -27.57 -32.53 31.13
N THR A 386 -27.25 -31.59 32.03
CA THR A 386 -27.23 -30.15 31.72
C THR A 386 -25.94 -29.73 31.00
N VAL A 387 -24.82 -30.41 31.28
CA VAL A 387 -23.53 -30.18 30.59
C VAL A 387 -23.62 -30.59 29.12
N GLY A 388 -24.28 -31.71 28.81
CA GLY A 388 -24.48 -32.18 27.42
C GLY A 388 -25.32 -31.22 26.57
N LEU A 389 -26.32 -30.57 27.15
CA LEU A 389 -27.17 -29.59 26.48
C LEU A 389 -26.45 -28.25 26.23
N LEU A 390 -25.57 -27.82 27.14
CA LEU A 390 -24.75 -26.61 26.97
C LEU A 390 -23.62 -26.80 25.95
N THR A 391 -22.97 -27.96 25.90
CA THR A 391 -22.01 -28.29 24.82
C THR A 391 -22.70 -28.43 23.46
N GLY A 392 -23.92 -28.99 23.42
CA GLY A 392 -24.71 -29.07 22.19
C GLY A 392 -25.12 -27.69 21.66
N LEU A 393 -25.48 -26.75 22.56
CA LEU A 393 -25.86 -25.39 22.19
C LEU A 393 -24.66 -24.57 21.70
N VAL A 394 -23.48 -24.73 22.31
CA VAL A 394 -22.24 -24.05 21.87
C VAL A 394 -21.79 -24.57 20.50
N VAL A 395 -21.88 -25.87 20.24
CA VAL A 395 -21.59 -26.43 18.90
C VAL A 395 -22.61 -25.95 17.84
N LEU A 396 -23.89 -25.79 18.21
CA LEU A 396 -24.92 -25.24 17.32
C LEU A 396 -24.76 -23.73 17.06
N VAL A 397 -24.25 -22.96 18.03
CA VAL A 397 -23.96 -21.53 17.85
C VAL A 397 -22.67 -21.31 17.04
N ILE A 398 -21.66 -22.17 17.22
CA ILE A 398 -20.44 -22.17 16.38
C ILE A 398 -20.80 -22.58 14.93
N ALA A 399 -21.58 -23.65 14.75
CA ALA A 399 -22.07 -24.05 13.44
C ALA A 399 -22.98 -22.97 12.81
N GLY A 400 -23.81 -22.31 13.63
CA GLY A 400 -24.68 -21.20 13.20
C GLY A 400 -23.92 -19.91 12.83
N GLY A 401 -22.79 -19.62 13.47
CA GLY A 401 -21.91 -18.50 13.13
C GLY A 401 -21.11 -18.72 11.84
N VAL A 402 -20.65 -19.96 11.62
CA VAL A 402 -20.00 -20.39 10.37
C VAL A 402 -21.00 -20.47 9.21
N LEU A 403 -22.24 -20.91 9.46
CA LEU A 403 -23.31 -20.91 8.46
C LEU A 403 -23.89 -19.51 8.20
N GLY A 404 -23.90 -18.62 9.19
CA GLY A 404 -24.38 -17.24 9.06
C GLY A 404 -23.46 -16.36 8.18
N SER A 405 -22.16 -16.59 8.24
CA SER A 405 -21.16 -15.96 7.36
C SER A 405 -21.21 -16.53 5.93
N LEU A 406 -21.44 -17.84 5.77
CA LEU A 406 -21.73 -18.44 4.45
C LEU A 406 -23.05 -17.93 3.84
N SER A 407 -24.10 -17.72 4.64
CA SER A 407 -25.43 -17.29 4.15
C SER A 407 -25.43 -15.85 3.62
N LEU A 408 -24.59 -14.97 4.20
CA LEU A 408 -24.36 -13.62 3.68
C LEU A 408 -23.62 -13.63 2.33
N LEU A 409 -22.67 -14.55 2.12
CA LEU A 409 -21.98 -14.73 0.83
C LEU A 409 -22.88 -15.33 -0.26
N VAL A 410 -23.82 -16.21 0.12
CA VAL A 410 -24.83 -16.76 -0.81
C VAL A 410 -25.89 -15.72 -1.18
N HIS A 411 -26.30 -14.82 -0.27
CA HIS A 411 -27.30 -13.77 -0.55
C HIS A 411 -26.78 -12.66 -1.48
N PHE A 412 -25.46 -12.41 -1.53
CA PHE A 412 -24.82 -11.46 -2.44
C PHE A 412 -24.28 -12.11 -3.73
N GLY A 413 -24.53 -13.40 -3.97
CA GLY A 413 -24.14 -14.09 -5.20
C GLY A 413 -22.65 -14.45 -5.31
N VAL A 414 -21.94 -14.54 -4.19
CA VAL A 414 -20.51 -14.89 -4.11
C VAL A 414 -20.29 -16.42 -4.07
N ILE A 415 -21.31 -17.21 -3.72
CA ILE A 415 -21.28 -18.68 -3.75
C ILE A 415 -22.55 -19.22 -4.41
N ASP A 416 -22.42 -19.94 -5.53
CA ASP A 416 -23.52 -20.65 -6.19
C ASP A 416 -23.73 -21.99 -5.47
N THR A 417 -24.84 -22.16 -4.75
CA THR A 417 -25.19 -23.40 -4.04
C THR A 417 -26.13 -24.30 -4.84
N ARG A 418 -26.28 -24.07 -6.16
CA ARG A 418 -26.89 -25.07 -7.02
C ARG A 418 -25.92 -26.25 -7.14
N ILE A 419 -26.33 -27.42 -6.62
CA ILE A 419 -25.70 -28.70 -6.95
C ILE A 419 -25.94 -28.93 -8.45
N SER A 420 -25.11 -28.34 -9.29
CA SER A 420 -24.95 -28.71 -10.69
C SER A 420 -24.34 -30.11 -10.70
N ALA A 421 -24.92 -31.01 -11.50
CA ALA A 421 -24.29 -32.28 -11.81
C ALA A 421 -22.84 -32.00 -12.24
N THR A 422 -21.87 -32.56 -11.52
CA THR A 422 -20.45 -32.29 -11.76
C THR A 422 -20.09 -32.82 -13.14
N THR A 423 -19.86 -31.90 -14.08
CA THR A 423 -19.19 -32.22 -15.35
C THR A 423 -17.88 -32.93 -15.00
N PRO A 424 -17.62 -34.14 -15.53
CA PRO A 424 -16.35 -34.81 -15.26
C PRO A 424 -15.20 -33.98 -15.82
N ALA A 425 -14.08 -33.92 -15.09
CA ALA A 425 -12.90 -33.20 -15.53
C ALA A 425 -12.39 -33.76 -16.86
N VAL A 426 -12.24 -32.89 -17.86
CA VAL A 426 -11.72 -33.24 -19.19
C VAL A 426 -10.33 -32.63 -19.31
N ARG A 427 -9.33 -33.47 -19.60
CA ARG A 427 -7.97 -32.98 -19.93
C ARG A 427 -8.02 -32.13 -21.19
N GLY A 428 -7.36 -30.98 -21.15
CA GLY A 428 -7.27 -30.05 -22.26
C GLY A 428 -7.43 -28.60 -21.81
N GLY A 429 -7.22 -27.68 -22.74
CA GLY A 429 -7.46 -26.25 -22.52
C GLY A 429 -6.19 -25.44 -22.27
N SER A 430 -6.34 -24.14 -22.41
CA SER A 430 -5.28 -23.14 -22.27
C SER A 430 -5.74 -22.09 -21.28
N TRP A 431 -5.08 -21.97 -20.14
CA TRP A 431 -5.43 -20.96 -19.14
C TRP A 431 -4.50 -19.75 -19.24
N THR A 432 -5.04 -18.55 -19.34
CA THR A 432 -4.29 -17.29 -19.45
C THR A 432 -4.44 -16.45 -18.18
N LEU A 433 -3.32 -15.98 -17.62
CA LEU A 433 -3.28 -15.14 -16.43
C LEU A 433 -2.53 -13.83 -16.71
N ASP A 434 -3.06 -12.69 -16.26
CA ASP A 434 -2.41 -11.38 -16.40
C ASP A 434 -1.61 -11.01 -15.15
N TYR A 435 -0.38 -10.49 -15.36
CA TYR A 435 0.55 -10.06 -14.32
C TYR A 435 1.19 -8.70 -14.65
N PRO A 436 1.30 -7.78 -13.68
CA PRO A 436 1.72 -6.39 -13.92
C PRO A 436 3.20 -6.21 -14.27
N ALA A 437 4.04 -7.22 -14.05
CA ALA A 437 5.48 -7.11 -14.28
C ALA A 437 6.13 -8.48 -14.52
N ASP A 438 7.33 -8.47 -15.11
CA ASP A 438 8.17 -9.65 -15.22
C ASP A 438 8.72 -10.15 -13.88
N ALA A 439 9.04 -11.44 -13.84
CA ALA A 439 9.90 -12.01 -12.81
C ALA A 439 11.36 -11.53 -13.01
N ALA A 440 12.08 -11.22 -11.93
CA ALA A 440 13.52 -10.95 -12.04
C ALA A 440 14.33 -12.25 -12.20
N SER A 441 13.80 -13.37 -11.70
CA SER A 441 14.36 -14.73 -11.85
C SER A 441 13.23 -15.76 -11.78
N LEU A 442 13.29 -16.76 -12.66
CA LEU A 442 12.52 -18.01 -12.62
C LEU A 442 13.40 -19.20 -12.17
N ILE A 443 14.55 -18.91 -11.57
CA ILE A 443 15.38 -19.90 -10.89
C ILE A 443 15.05 -19.81 -9.38
N PRO A 444 14.62 -20.93 -8.75
CA PRO A 444 14.34 -21.00 -7.32
C PRO A 444 15.42 -20.34 -6.44
N ASN A 445 14.98 -19.49 -5.51
CA ASN A 445 15.78 -18.65 -4.61
C ASN A 445 16.77 -17.69 -5.32
N GLY A 446 16.57 -17.41 -6.62
CA GLY A 446 17.35 -16.45 -7.40
C GLY A 446 16.86 -15.01 -7.30
N ASP A 447 15.65 -14.79 -6.80
CA ASP A 447 15.08 -13.47 -6.51
C ASP A 447 14.24 -13.48 -5.22
N SER A 448 14.28 -12.35 -4.52
CA SER A 448 13.55 -12.09 -3.28
C SER A 448 12.17 -11.48 -3.51
N THR A 449 11.86 -10.99 -4.72
CA THR A 449 10.59 -10.29 -4.95
C THR A 449 9.40 -11.25 -4.92
N ALA A 450 8.48 -10.98 -3.98
CA ALA A 450 7.16 -11.59 -3.99
C ALA A 450 6.37 -11.03 -5.19
N GLY A 451 5.77 -11.91 -6.00
CA GLY A 451 5.01 -11.53 -7.18
C GLY A 451 5.13 -12.57 -8.32
N PRO A 452 5.52 -12.18 -9.55
CA PRO A 452 5.46 -13.05 -10.74
C PRO A 452 6.33 -14.31 -10.67
N ALA A 453 7.53 -14.21 -10.07
CA ALA A 453 8.48 -15.33 -9.97
C ALA A 453 7.89 -16.50 -9.17
N ARG A 454 7.38 -16.23 -7.96
CA ARG A 454 6.81 -17.25 -7.06
C ARG A 454 5.63 -18.00 -7.70
N VAL A 455 4.80 -17.29 -8.46
CA VAL A 455 3.65 -17.86 -9.16
C VAL A 455 4.10 -18.83 -10.26
N MET A 456 5.10 -18.45 -11.06
CA MET A 456 5.55 -19.28 -12.18
C MET A 456 6.42 -20.46 -11.73
N ASP A 457 7.23 -20.28 -10.69
CA ASP A 457 8.11 -21.32 -10.17
C ASP A 457 7.31 -22.54 -9.66
N GLN A 458 6.13 -22.33 -9.06
CA GLN A 458 5.23 -23.42 -8.65
C GLN A 458 4.74 -24.28 -9.83
N ALA A 459 4.59 -23.67 -11.00
CA ALA A 459 4.21 -24.40 -12.21
C ALA A 459 5.41 -25.13 -12.85
N LEU A 460 6.61 -24.58 -12.70
CA LEU A 460 7.85 -25.05 -13.34
C LEU A 460 8.59 -26.11 -12.51
N TYR A 461 8.65 -25.99 -11.19
CA TYR A 461 9.49 -26.84 -10.35
C TYR A 461 8.66 -27.66 -9.36
N LEU A 462 9.11 -28.88 -9.10
CA LEU A 462 8.57 -29.74 -8.07
C LEU A 462 9.36 -29.52 -6.76
N PRO A 463 8.79 -28.88 -5.75
CA PRO A 463 9.43 -28.73 -4.45
C PRO A 463 9.41 -30.04 -3.65
N LEU A 464 10.19 -30.10 -2.56
CA LEU A 464 10.13 -31.25 -1.65
C LEU A 464 8.77 -31.36 -0.98
N PHE A 465 8.18 -30.22 -0.62
CA PHE A 465 6.86 -30.09 -0.01
C PHE A 465 6.09 -28.96 -0.68
N TYR A 466 4.76 -28.96 -0.59
CA TYR A 466 3.94 -27.86 -1.09
C TYR A 466 2.79 -27.58 -0.12
N GLY A 467 2.29 -26.35 -0.09
CA GLY A 467 1.13 -26.01 0.73
C GLY A 467 -0.20 -26.01 -0.02
N ASP A 468 -1.29 -26.26 0.71
CA ASP A 468 -2.65 -26.14 0.16
C ASP A 468 -3.32 -24.79 0.50
N SER A 469 -4.56 -24.61 0.05
CA SER A 469 -5.37 -23.41 0.25
C SER A 469 -5.80 -23.15 1.71
N GLN A 470 -5.50 -24.08 2.62
CA GLN A 470 -5.66 -23.91 4.07
C GLN A 470 -4.33 -23.65 4.77
N GLY A 471 -3.21 -23.68 4.04
CA GLY A 471 -1.88 -23.53 4.62
C GLY A 471 -1.27 -24.83 5.12
N VAL A 472 -1.87 -25.99 4.84
CA VAL A 472 -1.35 -27.28 5.29
C VAL A 472 -0.27 -27.78 4.33
N ILE A 473 0.85 -28.24 4.88
CA ILE A 473 1.99 -28.75 4.11
C ILE A 473 1.77 -30.22 3.72
N HIS A 474 2.01 -30.53 2.44
CA HIS A 474 1.88 -31.85 1.82
C HIS A 474 3.20 -32.32 1.20
N PRO A 475 3.41 -33.64 1.05
CA PRO A 475 4.60 -34.18 0.39
C PRO A 475 4.59 -33.97 -1.12
N GLY A 476 5.60 -33.28 -1.65
CA GLY A 476 5.87 -33.10 -3.08
C GLY A 476 6.82 -34.18 -3.62
N ALA A 477 8.07 -33.79 -3.92
CA ALA A 477 9.14 -34.74 -4.25
C ALA A 477 9.53 -35.63 -3.07
N ALA A 478 9.33 -35.17 -1.83
CA ALA A 478 9.40 -36.04 -0.66
C ALA A 478 8.27 -37.07 -0.68
N ALA A 479 8.53 -38.27 -0.19
CA ALA A 479 7.53 -39.33 -0.05
C ALA A 479 6.56 -39.05 1.12
N GLU A 480 7.00 -38.31 2.12
CA GLU A 480 6.22 -37.93 3.29
C GLU A 480 6.77 -36.66 3.96
N VAL A 481 5.93 -35.96 4.72
CA VAL A 481 6.34 -34.87 5.62
C VAL A 481 7.07 -35.50 6.82
N PRO A 482 8.32 -35.08 7.14
CA PRO A 482 9.13 -35.67 8.21
C PRO A 482 8.51 -35.38 9.59
N SER A 483 8.68 -36.31 10.52
CA SER A 483 8.26 -36.13 11.91
C SER A 483 9.19 -36.83 12.89
N VAL A 484 9.11 -36.44 14.17
CA VAL A 484 9.85 -37.11 15.25
C VAL A 484 9.41 -38.57 15.40
N GLN A 485 8.10 -38.85 15.32
CA GLN A 485 7.55 -40.19 15.49
C GLN A 485 8.02 -41.17 14.40
N LYS A 486 8.28 -40.66 13.20
CA LYS A 486 8.78 -41.45 12.06
C LYS A 486 10.30 -41.48 11.95
N GLY A 487 11.03 -40.83 12.88
CA GLY A 487 12.49 -40.73 12.83
C GLY A 487 13.01 -39.75 11.77
N GLY A 488 12.12 -39.00 11.11
CA GLY A 488 12.48 -37.96 10.13
C GLY A 488 13.02 -36.69 10.78
N ILE A 489 12.83 -36.49 12.08
CA ILE A 489 13.37 -35.36 12.83
C ILE A 489 13.91 -35.84 14.19
N SER A 490 15.12 -35.43 14.55
CA SER A 490 15.62 -35.64 15.93
C SER A 490 14.78 -34.87 16.94
N SER A 491 14.69 -35.35 18.19
CA SER A 491 13.93 -34.68 19.26
C SER A 491 14.35 -33.23 19.56
N GLY A 492 15.58 -32.84 19.21
CA GLY A 492 16.09 -31.48 19.36
C GLY A 492 16.11 -30.65 18.08
N ALA A 493 15.40 -31.07 17.03
CA ALA A 493 15.31 -30.35 15.74
C ALA A 493 16.66 -29.99 15.09
N LYS A 494 17.72 -30.75 15.39
CA LYS A 494 19.08 -30.57 14.83
C LYS A 494 19.39 -31.51 13.69
N THR A 495 18.66 -32.61 13.55
CA THR A 495 18.81 -33.55 12.46
C THR A 495 17.47 -33.72 11.77
N TRP A 496 17.46 -33.58 10.44
CA TRP A 496 16.28 -33.67 9.59
C TRP A 496 16.56 -34.64 8.45
N THR A 497 15.76 -35.69 8.33
CA THR A 497 15.87 -36.71 7.30
C THR A 497 14.67 -36.61 6.37
N PHE A 498 14.93 -36.38 5.08
CA PHE A 498 13.91 -36.39 4.05
C PHE A 498 14.06 -37.64 3.18
N HIS A 499 12.95 -38.34 2.99
CA HIS A 499 12.84 -39.48 2.08
C HIS A 499 12.20 -39.02 0.79
N LEU A 500 12.89 -39.14 -0.34
CA LEU A 500 12.40 -38.76 -1.66
C LEU A 500 11.65 -39.92 -2.31
N ARG A 501 10.68 -39.59 -3.17
CA ARG A 501 9.99 -40.58 -3.98
C ARG A 501 10.98 -41.20 -4.98
N PRO A 502 10.90 -42.52 -5.22
CA PRO A 502 11.72 -43.15 -6.26
C PRO A 502 11.22 -42.74 -7.64
N HIS A 503 12.12 -42.83 -8.64
CA HIS A 503 11.81 -42.66 -10.06
C HIS A 503 11.30 -41.28 -10.47
N LEU A 504 11.52 -40.24 -9.66
CA LEU A 504 11.31 -38.87 -10.09
C LEU A 504 12.33 -38.52 -11.19
N VAL A 505 11.89 -37.73 -12.16
CA VAL A 505 12.73 -37.29 -13.27
C VAL A 505 12.56 -35.79 -13.52
N TRP A 506 13.65 -35.16 -13.92
CA TRP A 506 13.64 -33.87 -14.60
C TRP A 506 13.02 -34.00 -15.99
N SER A 507 12.59 -32.89 -16.58
CA SER A 507 11.98 -32.83 -17.92
C SER A 507 12.90 -33.28 -19.06
N ASP A 508 14.20 -33.37 -18.83
CA ASP A 508 15.19 -33.95 -19.74
C ASP A 508 15.40 -35.47 -19.52
N GLY A 509 14.67 -36.07 -18.59
CA GLY A 509 14.69 -37.49 -18.25
C GLY A 509 15.79 -37.90 -17.28
N GLN A 510 16.62 -36.97 -16.78
CA GLN A 510 17.59 -37.29 -15.73
C GLN A 510 16.89 -37.52 -14.38
N PRO A 511 17.44 -38.36 -13.48
CA PRO A 511 16.86 -38.56 -12.16
C PRO A 511 16.78 -37.25 -11.36
N TYR A 512 15.63 -37.00 -10.73
CA TYR A 512 15.49 -36.02 -9.66
C TYR A 512 15.67 -36.78 -8.34
N ASP A 513 16.72 -36.48 -7.58
CA ASP A 513 17.00 -37.21 -6.32
C ASP A 513 17.79 -36.38 -5.29
N ALA A 514 18.25 -37.04 -4.20
CA ALA A 514 18.93 -36.38 -3.09
C ALA A 514 20.21 -35.63 -3.51
N ARG A 515 20.82 -35.95 -4.66
CA ARG A 515 21.98 -35.24 -5.18
C ARG A 515 21.63 -33.82 -5.63
N ASP A 516 20.43 -33.62 -6.16
CA ASP A 516 19.92 -32.29 -6.53
C ASP A 516 19.66 -31.45 -5.29
N VAL A 517 19.07 -32.05 -4.26
CA VAL A 517 18.85 -31.38 -2.96
C VAL A 517 20.18 -30.97 -2.32
N ASP A 518 21.16 -31.88 -2.28
CA ASP A 518 22.50 -31.63 -1.74
C ASP A 518 23.26 -30.55 -2.52
N TYR A 519 23.14 -30.54 -3.85
CA TYR A 519 23.69 -29.47 -4.68
C TYR A 519 23.05 -28.11 -4.38
N THR A 520 21.71 -28.09 -4.26
CA THR A 520 20.91 -26.85 -4.17
C THR A 520 21.25 -26.02 -2.94
N TRP A 521 21.25 -26.61 -1.73
CA TRP A 521 21.55 -25.84 -0.52
C TRP A 521 23.00 -25.30 -0.53
N LYS A 522 23.95 -26.07 -1.09
CA LYS A 522 25.35 -25.64 -1.25
C LYS A 522 25.47 -24.48 -2.22
N LEU A 523 24.70 -24.50 -3.30
CA LEU A 523 24.66 -23.40 -4.27
C LEU A 523 24.09 -22.14 -3.61
N TRP A 524 22.98 -22.26 -2.89
CA TRP A 524 22.34 -21.11 -2.24
C TRP A 524 23.22 -20.46 -1.16
N LEU A 525 24.00 -21.25 -0.43
CA LEU A 525 25.00 -20.72 0.52
C LEU A 525 26.27 -20.19 -0.15
N ASN A 526 26.44 -20.39 -1.46
CA ASN A 526 27.58 -19.84 -2.17
C ASN A 526 27.38 -18.33 -2.37
N PRO A 527 28.22 -17.46 -1.78
CA PRO A 527 28.06 -16.01 -1.89
C PRO A 527 28.18 -15.49 -3.33
N LYS A 528 28.69 -16.30 -4.26
CA LYS A 528 28.76 -15.95 -5.68
C LYS A 528 27.45 -16.18 -6.43
N PHE A 529 26.55 -17.04 -5.96
CA PHE A 529 25.25 -17.25 -6.60
C PHE A 529 24.34 -16.03 -6.38
N GLY A 530 24.32 -15.50 -5.15
CA GLY A 530 23.47 -14.37 -4.77
C GLY A 530 22.05 -14.82 -4.45
N ALA A 531 21.89 -15.85 -3.62
CA ALA A 531 20.58 -16.32 -3.19
C ALA A 531 19.78 -15.23 -2.47
N ALA A 532 18.47 -15.21 -2.72
CA ALA A 532 17.54 -14.28 -2.08
C ALA A 532 17.42 -14.51 -0.57
N ASN A 533 17.44 -15.76 -0.14
CA ASN A 533 17.40 -16.15 1.26
C ASN A 533 18.44 -17.24 1.56
N THR A 534 19.16 -17.05 2.68
CA THR A 534 20.13 -18.01 3.22
C THR A 534 19.89 -18.35 4.69
N LEU A 535 18.86 -17.73 5.30
CA LEU A 535 18.50 -17.92 6.70
C LEU A 535 18.05 -19.37 6.91
N GLY A 536 18.50 -19.99 8.00
CA GLY A 536 18.22 -21.39 8.31
C GLY A 536 19.11 -22.37 7.52
N LEU A 537 19.33 -22.15 6.23
CA LEU A 537 20.26 -22.93 5.42
C LEU A 537 21.69 -22.82 5.96
N ASN A 538 22.08 -21.62 6.41
CA ASN A 538 23.39 -21.35 7.03
C ASN A 538 23.62 -22.06 8.38
N LEU A 539 22.63 -22.81 8.87
CA LEU A 539 22.74 -23.65 10.06
C LEU A 539 23.24 -25.07 9.71
N ILE A 540 23.17 -25.49 8.45
CA ILE A 540 23.61 -26.82 7.98
C ILE A 540 25.13 -26.96 8.19
N THR A 541 25.55 -27.98 8.94
CA THR A 541 26.97 -28.32 9.17
C THR A 541 27.44 -29.46 8.28
N SER A 542 26.56 -30.44 8.03
CA SER A 542 26.87 -31.61 7.21
C SER A 542 25.58 -32.23 6.69
N VAL A 543 25.71 -33.03 5.64
CA VAL A 543 24.61 -33.78 5.02
C VAL A 543 25.08 -35.20 4.73
N ASP A 544 24.26 -36.19 5.06
CA ASP A 544 24.43 -37.57 4.63
C ASP A 544 23.45 -37.89 3.50
N VAL A 545 23.95 -38.41 2.39
CA VAL A 545 23.12 -38.88 1.27
C VAL A 545 23.22 -40.39 1.18
N SER A 546 22.09 -41.09 1.15
CA SER A 546 22.06 -42.55 1.04
C SER A 546 22.61 -43.04 -0.30
N ALA A 547 23.09 -44.29 -0.34
CA ALA A 547 23.68 -44.89 -1.54
C ALA A 547 22.68 -45.05 -2.71
N ASP A 548 21.38 -45.11 -2.43
CA ASP A 548 20.31 -45.14 -3.43
C ASP A 548 19.84 -43.73 -3.84
N TYR A 549 20.39 -42.69 -3.23
CA TYR A 549 20.03 -41.27 -3.43
C TYR A 549 18.56 -40.93 -3.11
N LEU A 550 17.85 -41.78 -2.37
CA LEU A 550 16.45 -41.54 -1.98
C LEU A 550 16.31 -40.97 -0.58
N THR A 551 17.40 -40.83 0.17
CA THR A 551 17.38 -40.25 1.51
C THR A 551 18.49 -39.22 1.66
N ILE A 552 18.13 -38.07 2.24
CA ILE A 552 19.06 -37.01 2.62
C ILE A 552 18.84 -36.65 4.08
N THR A 553 19.91 -36.63 4.86
CA THR A 553 19.87 -36.26 6.28
C THR A 553 20.74 -35.03 6.51
N PHE A 554 20.11 -33.94 6.93
CA PHE A 554 20.76 -32.69 7.29
C PHE A 554 21.11 -32.68 8.78
N HIS A 555 22.28 -32.14 9.11
CA HIS A 555 22.70 -31.87 10.48
C HIS A 555 22.90 -30.37 10.65
N LEU A 556 22.29 -29.79 11.67
CA LEU A 556 22.29 -28.37 11.96
C LEU A 556 23.13 -28.07 13.21
N LYS A 557 23.82 -26.92 13.22
CA LYS A 557 24.61 -26.47 14.38
C LYS A 557 23.75 -26.18 15.62
N GLN A 558 22.50 -25.80 15.41
CA GLN A 558 21.53 -25.48 16.45
C GLN A 558 20.11 -25.92 16.03
N PRO A 559 19.16 -26.05 16.97
CA PRO A 559 17.78 -26.39 16.63
C PRO A 559 17.16 -25.32 15.72
N PHE A 560 16.34 -25.74 14.78
CA PHE A 560 15.61 -24.82 13.90
C PHE A 560 14.32 -25.46 13.39
N ALA A 561 13.22 -25.26 14.12
CA ALA A 561 11.90 -25.75 13.75
C ALA A 561 11.43 -25.32 12.34
N PRO A 562 11.69 -24.08 11.86
CA PRO A 562 11.29 -23.63 10.53
C PRO A 562 12.01 -24.32 9.36
N PHE A 563 12.93 -25.27 9.61
CA PHE A 563 13.75 -25.90 8.56
C PHE A 563 12.90 -26.57 7.47
N LEU A 564 11.72 -27.11 7.80
CA LEU A 564 10.80 -27.69 6.83
C LEU A 564 10.28 -26.64 5.83
N ALA A 565 9.91 -25.45 6.31
CA ALA A 565 9.33 -24.38 5.51
C ALA A 565 10.31 -23.83 4.45
N LEU A 566 11.62 -24.03 4.63
CA LEU A 566 12.66 -23.66 3.66
C LEU A 566 12.61 -24.48 2.35
N TRP A 567 11.77 -25.51 2.29
CA TRP A 567 11.66 -26.45 1.16
C TRP A 567 10.23 -26.58 0.64
N VAL A 568 9.35 -25.67 1.04
CA VAL A 568 7.95 -25.63 0.62
C VAL A 568 7.83 -24.72 -0.59
N ASP A 569 7.07 -25.20 -1.58
CA ASP A 569 6.69 -24.50 -2.81
C ASP A 569 7.84 -24.15 -3.78
N GLY A 570 7.47 -23.80 -5.01
CA GLY A 570 8.33 -23.81 -6.19
C GLY A 570 9.54 -22.88 -6.10
N GLY A 571 9.37 -21.71 -5.46
CA GLY A 571 10.47 -20.77 -5.22
C GLY A 571 11.60 -21.35 -4.34
N SER A 572 11.32 -22.44 -3.63
CA SER A 572 12.25 -23.18 -2.77
C SER A 572 12.54 -24.60 -3.27
N ALA A 573 12.23 -24.89 -4.54
CA ALA A 573 12.46 -26.22 -5.10
C ALA A 573 13.97 -26.51 -5.35
N PRO A 574 14.40 -27.78 -5.21
CA PRO A 574 15.70 -28.25 -5.68
C PRO A 574 15.97 -27.88 -7.14
N LEU A 575 17.24 -27.72 -7.49
CA LEU A 575 17.75 -27.37 -8.80
C LEU A 575 18.50 -28.55 -9.46
N PRO A 576 18.46 -28.70 -10.80
CA PRO A 576 19.08 -29.82 -11.50
C PRO A 576 20.61 -29.76 -11.43
N ALA A 577 21.21 -30.57 -10.55
CA ALA A 577 22.64 -30.56 -10.28
C ALA A 577 23.48 -30.91 -11.53
N HIS A 578 22.98 -31.81 -12.36
CA HIS A 578 23.68 -32.23 -13.60
C HIS A 578 23.78 -31.12 -14.64
N HIS A 579 22.87 -30.14 -14.59
CA HIS A 579 22.84 -28.97 -15.47
C HIS A 579 23.65 -27.82 -14.88
N PHE A 580 23.20 -27.30 -13.73
CA PHE A 580 23.81 -26.10 -13.14
C PHE A 580 25.18 -26.38 -12.51
N GLY A 581 25.49 -27.61 -12.11
CA GLY A 581 26.80 -27.98 -11.58
C GLY A 581 27.95 -27.85 -12.59
N ARG A 582 27.65 -27.63 -13.87
CA ARG A 582 28.64 -27.35 -14.94
C ARG A 582 28.92 -25.86 -15.12
N MET A 583 28.19 -24.99 -14.41
CA MET A 583 28.29 -23.54 -14.51
C MET A 583 28.98 -22.95 -13.29
N ALA A 584 29.64 -21.80 -13.46
CA ALA A 584 30.10 -21.04 -12.32
C ALA A 584 28.89 -20.43 -11.57
N PRO A 585 28.83 -20.45 -10.22
CA PRO A 585 27.67 -19.96 -9.47
C PRO A 585 27.20 -18.55 -9.86
N GLN A 586 28.13 -17.60 -10.03
CA GLN A 586 27.82 -16.22 -10.44
C GLN A 586 27.33 -16.05 -11.89
N ALA A 587 27.38 -17.12 -12.69
CA ALA A 587 26.90 -17.12 -14.06
C ALA A 587 25.48 -17.67 -14.18
N ILE A 588 24.95 -18.37 -13.16
CA ILE A 588 23.65 -19.05 -13.22
C ILE A 588 22.51 -18.05 -13.40
N LEU A 589 22.38 -17.05 -12.50
CA LEU A 589 21.35 -16.01 -12.59
C LEU A 589 21.53 -15.05 -13.79
N LYS A 590 22.67 -15.11 -14.48
CA LYS A 590 22.96 -14.33 -15.69
C LYS A 590 22.78 -15.14 -16.97
N SER A 591 22.47 -16.41 -16.84
CA SER A 591 22.31 -17.31 -17.98
C SER A 591 20.91 -17.17 -18.59
N PRO A 592 20.72 -17.64 -19.83
CA PRO A 592 19.39 -17.69 -20.44
C PRO A 592 18.36 -18.47 -19.61
N ASP A 593 18.79 -19.45 -18.80
CA ASP A 593 17.90 -20.22 -17.92
C ASP A 593 17.19 -19.34 -16.88
N ASN A 594 17.72 -18.16 -16.55
CA ASN A 594 17.15 -17.28 -15.53
C ASN A 594 15.70 -16.86 -15.83
N LEU A 595 15.37 -16.61 -17.10
CA LEU A 595 14.00 -16.27 -17.53
C LEU A 595 13.43 -17.28 -18.54
N ASN A 596 14.22 -18.29 -18.92
CA ASN A 596 13.80 -19.33 -19.86
C ASN A 596 14.38 -20.69 -19.42
N PRO A 597 13.92 -21.24 -18.29
CA PRO A 597 14.49 -22.46 -17.72
C PRO A 597 14.29 -23.64 -18.68
N GLN A 598 15.41 -24.23 -19.12
CA GLN A 598 15.39 -25.34 -20.08
C GLN A 598 15.03 -26.69 -19.42
N ILE A 599 15.34 -26.85 -18.13
CA ILE A 599 15.15 -28.09 -17.37
C ILE A 599 14.32 -27.80 -16.12
N THR A 600 13.12 -28.35 -16.11
CA THR A 600 12.10 -28.16 -15.08
C THR A 600 11.63 -29.53 -14.51
N SER A 601 10.95 -29.56 -13.37
CA SER A 601 10.48 -30.80 -12.69
C SER A 601 9.00 -30.80 -12.30
N GLY A 602 8.37 -29.62 -12.36
CA GLY A 602 6.98 -29.40 -11.98
C GLY A 602 5.97 -29.88 -13.03
N PRO A 603 4.69 -29.55 -12.82
CA PRO A 603 3.59 -29.98 -13.68
C PRO A 603 3.69 -29.45 -15.11
N PHE A 604 4.36 -28.31 -15.32
CA PHE A 604 4.57 -27.72 -16.62
C PHE A 604 6.06 -27.48 -16.91
N ARG A 605 6.37 -27.28 -18.19
CA ARG A 605 7.70 -26.89 -18.68
C ARG A 605 7.59 -25.66 -19.55
N MET A 606 8.65 -24.86 -19.57
CA MET A 606 8.74 -23.68 -20.42
C MET A 606 8.66 -24.09 -21.91
N ARG A 607 7.76 -23.44 -22.65
CA ARG A 607 7.65 -23.59 -24.10
C ARG A 607 8.18 -22.36 -24.83
N GLU A 608 7.83 -21.19 -24.33
CA GLU A 608 8.18 -19.90 -24.91
C GLU A 608 8.27 -18.88 -23.78
N SER A 609 9.32 -18.06 -23.84
CA SER A 609 9.60 -17.00 -22.88
C SER A 609 9.89 -15.73 -23.67
N VAL A 610 9.02 -14.75 -23.51
CA VAL A 610 9.11 -13.42 -24.11
C VAL A 610 8.98 -12.40 -22.98
N PRO A 611 10.08 -12.08 -22.28
CA PRO A 611 10.05 -11.11 -21.19
C PRO A 611 9.46 -9.77 -21.63
N GLY A 612 8.59 -9.21 -20.79
CA GLY A 612 7.83 -7.99 -21.04
C GLY A 612 6.55 -8.19 -21.85
N ASP A 613 6.25 -9.43 -22.26
CA ASP A 613 5.07 -9.78 -23.05
C ASP A 613 4.37 -11.03 -22.51
N HIS A 614 4.99 -12.21 -22.57
CA HIS A 614 4.38 -13.42 -22.01
C HIS A 614 5.35 -14.59 -21.78
N TYR A 615 4.91 -15.53 -20.94
CA TYR A 615 5.53 -16.84 -20.73
C TYR A 615 4.49 -17.94 -21.00
N THR A 616 4.79 -18.83 -21.95
CA THR A 616 3.94 -19.98 -22.25
C THR A 616 4.54 -21.24 -21.64
N LEU A 617 3.77 -21.88 -20.76
CA LEU A 617 4.08 -23.19 -20.19
C LEU A 617 3.21 -24.27 -20.82
N VAL A 618 3.78 -25.45 -21.04
CA VAL A 618 3.05 -26.62 -21.55
C VAL A 618 3.19 -27.80 -20.60
N ARG A 619 2.17 -28.67 -20.59
CA ARG A 619 2.13 -29.89 -19.77
C ARG A 619 3.46 -30.65 -19.82
N ASN A 620 4.00 -30.98 -18.66
CA ASN A 620 5.19 -31.82 -18.52
C ASN A 620 4.78 -33.31 -18.49
N PRO A 621 5.05 -34.11 -19.54
CA PRO A 621 4.71 -35.53 -19.54
C PRO A 621 5.53 -36.35 -18.53
N GLY A 622 6.66 -35.82 -18.06
CA GLY A 622 7.50 -36.43 -17.02
C GLY A 622 7.08 -36.10 -15.59
N TYR A 623 6.01 -35.31 -15.39
CA TYR A 623 5.52 -34.98 -14.05
C TYR A 623 5.12 -36.25 -13.29
N TYR A 624 5.47 -36.34 -12.00
CA TYR A 624 5.30 -37.58 -11.23
C TYR A 624 3.84 -38.04 -11.10
N ARG A 625 2.87 -37.13 -11.23
CA ARG A 625 1.42 -37.43 -11.22
C ARG A 625 0.80 -37.53 -12.61
N ALA A 626 1.62 -37.63 -13.66
CA ALA A 626 1.12 -37.79 -15.04
C ALA A 626 0.24 -39.04 -15.20
N GLY A 627 0.53 -40.10 -14.45
CA GLY A 627 -0.26 -41.33 -14.40
C GLY A 627 -1.66 -41.16 -13.78
N GLU A 628 -1.87 -40.11 -12.97
CA GLU A 628 -3.16 -39.86 -12.31
C GLU A 628 -4.15 -39.10 -13.19
N GLY A 629 -3.68 -38.35 -14.18
CA GLY A 629 -4.56 -37.31 -14.74
C GLY A 629 -3.89 -35.97 -14.98
N LEU A 630 -2.71 -35.73 -14.39
CA LEU A 630 -2.29 -34.37 -14.06
C LEU A 630 -1.04 -33.91 -14.84
N PRO A 631 -0.86 -32.59 -15.04
CA PRO A 631 -1.88 -31.56 -14.80
C PRO A 631 -3.06 -31.70 -15.79
N TYR A 632 -4.24 -31.12 -15.55
CA TYR A 632 -5.35 -31.28 -16.53
C TYR A 632 -5.19 -30.41 -17.77
N LEU A 633 -4.70 -29.17 -17.63
CA LEU A 633 -4.49 -28.23 -18.73
C LEU A 633 -3.37 -28.68 -19.69
N ASP A 634 -3.49 -28.30 -20.96
CA ASP A 634 -2.41 -28.50 -21.93
C ASP A 634 -1.38 -27.38 -21.86
N LYS A 635 -1.85 -26.17 -21.57
CA LYS A 635 -1.08 -24.94 -21.66
C LYS A 635 -1.51 -23.95 -20.57
N VAL A 636 -0.55 -23.21 -20.04
CA VAL A 636 -0.77 -22.04 -19.19
C VAL A 636 0.03 -20.88 -19.80
N VAL A 637 -0.58 -19.69 -19.87
CA VAL A 637 0.06 -18.49 -20.40
C VAL A 637 0.04 -17.43 -19.31
N PHE A 638 1.23 -16.92 -18.95
CA PHE A 638 1.37 -15.74 -18.10
C PHE A 638 1.63 -14.54 -18.99
N HIS A 639 0.67 -13.64 -19.10
CA HIS A 639 0.74 -12.43 -19.91
C HIS A 639 1.18 -11.26 -19.03
N ILE A 640 2.19 -10.52 -19.47
CA ILE A 640 2.80 -9.41 -18.73
C ILE A 640 2.16 -8.12 -19.19
N THR A 641 1.22 -7.63 -18.40
CA THR A 641 0.42 -6.44 -18.68
C THR A 641 -0.07 -5.86 -17.37
N ASP A 642 -0.26 -4.54 -17.32
CA ASP A 642 -1.02 -3.90 -16.24
C ASP A 642 -2.48 -4.35 -16.36
N ALA A 643 -2.81 -5.52 -15.80
CA ALA A 643 -4.09 -6.23 -15.90
C ALA A 643 -5.25 -5.34 -16.37
N ASP A 644 -5.45 -5.28 -17.69
CA ASP A 644 -6.38 -4.32 -18.27
C ASP A 644 -7.78 -4.91 -18.14
N LEU A 645 -8.70 -4.12 -17.58
CA LEU A 645 -10.12 -4.43 -17.60
C LEU A 645 -10.62 -4.76 -19.02
N LYS A 646 -9.93 -4.28 -20.07
CA LYS A 646 -10.20 -4.64 -21.47
C LYS A 646 -9.98 -6.12 -21.78
N ASP A 647 -8.96 -6.77 -21.23
CA ASP A 647 -8.68 -8.19 -21.50
C ASP A 647 -9.76 -9.09 -20.86
N LEU A 648 -10.19 -8.72 -19.65
CA LEU A 648 -11.37 -9.32 -19.01
C LEU A 648 -12.66 -9.07 -19.80
N GLN A 649 -12.81 -7.90 -20.44
CA GLN A 649 -14.00 -7.59 -21.26
C GLN A 649 -13.99 -8.37 -22.57
N ALA A 650 -12.80 -8.55 -23.17
CA ALA A 650 -12.62 -9.30 -24.39
C ALA A 650 -12.74 -10.82 -24.17
N GLY A 651 -12.57 -11.30 -22.93
CA GLY A 651 -12.50 -12.72 -22.65
C GLY A 651 -11.21 -13.34 -23.18
N THR A 652 -10.10 -12.59 -23.20
CA THR A 652 -8.78 -13.07 -23.61
C THR A 652 -7.99 -13.65 -22.42
N VAL A 653 -8.35 -13.25 -21.19
CA VAL A 653 -7.74 -13.71 -19.94
C VAL A 653 -8.71 -14.58 -19.14
N ASP A 654 -8.21 -15.61 -18.47
CA ASP A 654 -9.01 -16.50 -17.60
C ASP A 654 -8.92 -16.09 -16.14
N THR A 655 -7.81 -15.51 -15.69
CA THR A 655 -7.63 -15.02 -14.32
C THR A 655 -6.74 -13.78 -14.25
N ALA A 656 -7.06 -12.85 -13.36
CA ALA A 656 -6.20 -11.71 -13.10
C ALA A 656 -6.27 -11.30 -11.62
N GLY A 657 -5.20 -10.67 -11.14
CA GLY A 657 -5.22 -9.95 -9.87
C GLY A 657 -6.25 -8.81 -9.89
N VAL A 658 -6.88 -8.55 -8.76
CA VAL A 658 -7.91 -7.51 -8.65
C VAL A 658 -7.32 -6.27 -8.00
N ASN A 659 -7.43 -5.13 -8.68
CA ASN A 659 -7.18 -3.83 -8.05
C ASN A 659 -8.35 -3.49 -7.10
N PRO A 660 -8.14 -3.40 -5.77
CA PRO A 660 -9.20 -3.11 -4.81
C PRO A 660 -9.93 -1.79 -5.08
N ASN A 661 -9.25 -0.82 -5.70
CA ASN A 661 -9.80 0.50 -6.03
C ASN A 661 -10.84 0.44 -7.16
N GLN A 662 -10.82 -0.63 -7.96
CA GLN A 662 -11.74 -0.85 -9.08
C GLN A 662 -12.70 -2.02 -8.81
N LEU A 663 -12.85 -2.45 -7.57
CA LEU A 663 -13.65 -3.64 -7.22
C LEU A 663 -15.08 -3.61 -7.79
N GLN A 664 -15.74 -2.45 -7.77
CA GLN A 664 -17.09 -2.29 -8.34
C GLN A 664 -17.14 -2.54 -9.85
N VAL A 665 -16.03 -2.34 -10.57
CA VAL A 665 -15.91 -2.64 -11.99
C VAL A 665 -15.79 -4.15 -12.18
N TYR A 666 -14.90 -4.80 -11.42
CA TYR A 666 -14.73 -6.26 -11.45
C TYR A 666 -16.04 -7.01 -11.14
N GLN A 667 -16.85 -6.52 -10.20
CA GLN A 667 -18.16 -7.09 -9.88
C GLN A 667 -19.18 -7.09 -11.03
N ARG A 668 -18.97 -6.27 -12.07
CA ARG A 668 -19.89 -6.18 -13.22
C ARG A 668 -19.61 -7.22 -14.31
N PHE A 669 -18.49 -7.94 -14.24
CA PHE A 669 -18.14 -8.96 -15.22
C PHE A 669 -18.97 -10.23 -15.03
N VAL A 670 -20.06 -10.33 -15.79
CA VAL A 670 -21.02 -11.45 -15.69
C VAL A 670 -20.36 -12.82 -15.98
N GLY A 671 -19.33 -12.86 -16.84
CA GLY A 671 -18.59 -14.07 -17.20
C GLY A 671 -17.53 -14.51 -16.18
N TYR A 672 -17.36 -13.79 -15.08
CA TYR A 672 -16.30 -14.01 -14.11
C TYR A 672 -16.86 -14.06 -12.67
N THR A 673 -16.04 -14.56 -11.76
CA THR A 673 -16.30 -14.66 -10.33
C THR A 673 -15.12 -14.05 -9.58
N LEU A 674 -15.39 -13.18 -8.61
CA LEU A 674 -14.39 -12.73 -7.65
C LEU A 674 -14.16 -13.83 -6.61
N THR A 675 -12.91 -14.17 -6.39
CA THR A 675 -12.48 -15.18 -5.42
C THR A 675 -11.33 -14.65 -4.59
N ALA A 676 -11.16 -15.17 -3.39
CA ALA A 676 -10.03 -14.87 -2.52
C ALA A 676 -9.63 -16.14 -1.76
N PRO A 677 -8.39 -16.22 -1.24
CA PRO A 677 -8.00 -17.28 -0.31
C PRO A 677 -8.99 -17.42 0.85
N LEU A 678 -9.19 -18.65 1.31
CA LEU A 678 -10.06 -18.96 2.46
C LEU A 678 -9.42 -18.56 3.79
N THR A 679 -8.09 -18.52 3.82
CA THR A 679 -7.26 -18.14 4.96
C THR A 679 -6.23 -17.11 4.50
N SER A 680 -5.51 -16.49 5.42
CA SER A 680 -4.43 -15.55 5.11
C SER A 680 -3.18 -15.93 5.89
N SER A 681 -2.02 -15.60 5.36
CA SER A 681 -0.74 -15.59 6.10
C SER A 681 -0.33 -14.21 6.57
N ASP A 682 -1.02 -13.17 6.10
CA ASP A 682 -0.57 -11.80 6.19
C ASP A 682 -1.36 -11.04 7.26
N TYR A 683 -0.73 -10.00 7.79
CA TYR A 683 -1.37 -9.08 8.72
C TYR A 683 -0.85 -7.66 8.53
N GLU A 684 -1.75 -6.69 8.66
CA GLU A 684 -1.43 -5.26 8.77
C GLU A 684 -1.30 -4.90 10.25
N ALA A 685 -0.27 -4.16 10.60
CA ALA A 685 -0.01 -3.79 11.98
C ALA A 685 0.52 -2.36 12.13
N LEU A 686 0.21 -1.79 13.29
CA LEU A 686 0.74 -0.55 13.81
C LEU A 686 1.92 -0.85 14.73
N TYR A 687 3.13 -0.51 14.29
CA TYR A 687 4.36 -0.77 15.03
C TYR A 687 4.85 0.47 15.77
N PHE A 688 5.36 0.27 16.99
CA PHE A 688 5.91 1.35 17.80
C PHE A 688 7.43 1.40 17.72
N ASN A 689 7.99 2.59 17.55
CA ASN A 689 9.42 2.82 17.67
C ASN A 689 9.80 3.04 19.13
N PHE A 690 10.47 2.07 19.76
CA PHE A 690 10.89 2.11 21.17
C PHE A 690 12.08 3.04 21.43
N HIS A 691 12.64 3.72 20.43
CA HIS A 691 13.46 4.91 20.68
C HIS A 691 12.62 6.12 21.13
N ASN A 692 11.31 6.15 20.87
CA ASN A 692 10.42 7.14 21.45
C ASN A 692 10.21 6.81 22.94
N THR A 693 10.68 7.70 23.82
CA THR A 693 10.69 7.39 25.26
C THR A 693 9.28 7.23 25.86
N VAL A 694 8.27 7.90 25.28
CA VAL A 694 6.89 7.79 25.76
C VAL A 694 6.34 6.42 25.40
N LEU A 695 6.46 6.04 24.13
CA LEU A 695 6.01 4.73 23.65
C LEU A 695 6.80 3.59 24.29
N ALA A 696 8.07 3.79 24.66
CA ALA A 696 8.87 2.76 25.32
C ALA A 696 8.50 2.58 26.81
N SER A 697 8.31 3.68 27.54
CA SER A 697 8.24 3.65 29.01
C SER A 697 6.83 3.57 29.59
N HIS A 698 5.80 3.92 28.81
CA HIS A 698 4.42 4.03 29.30
C HIS A 698 3.51 2.99 28.67
N LEU A 699 3.48 1.80 29.27
CA LEU A 699 2.62 0.70 28.83
C LEU A 699 1.14 1.10 28.79
N GLU A 700 0.69 1.93 29.73
CA GLU A 700 -0.70 2.38 29.79
C GLU A 700 -1.12 3.18 28.55
N VAL A 701 -0.18 3.86 27.89
CA VAL A 701 -0.43 4.59 26.65
C VAL A 701 -0.67 3.61 25.51
N ARG A 702 0.17 2.57 25.37
CA ARG A 702 0.00 1.53 24.34
C ARG A 702 -1.29 0.74 24.55
N GLN A 703 -1.63 0.41 25.80
CA GLN A 703 -2.90 -0.22 26.16
C GLN A 703 -4.12 0.66 25.81
N ALA A 704 -4.05 1.96 26.11
CA ALA A 704 -5.11 2.89 25.73
C ALA A 704 -5.26 3.02 24.21
N MET A 705 -4.16 3.04 23.46
CA MET A 705 -4.19 3.00 21.99
C MET A 705 -4.88 1.72 21.48
N ALA A 706 -4.52 0.55 22.01
CA ALA A 706 -5.12 -0.72 21.62
C ALA A 706 -6.64 -0.79 21.90
N MET A 707 -7.12 -0.24 23.01
CA MET A 707 -8.55 -0.12 23.31
C MET A 707 -9.26 0.93 22.46
N ALA A 708 -8.54 1.91 21.92
CA ALA A 708 -9.13 2.99 21.13
C ALA A 708 -9.22 2.67 19.63
N ILE A 709 -8.58 1.61 19.13
CA ILE A 709 -8.67 1.26 17.72
C ILE A 709 -9.98 0.51 17.43
N ASP A 710 -10.77 1.03 16.50
CA ASP A 710 -12.00 0.42 16.00
C ASP A 710 -11.68 -0.53 14.83
N HIS A 711 -11.34 -1.78 15.16
CA HIS A 711 -11.05 -2.83 14.16
C HIS A 711 -12.23 -3.08 13.21
N GLN A 712 -13.48 -2.88 13.66
CA GLN A 712 -14.64 -3.10 12.80
C GLN A 712 -14.71 -2.02 11.71
N ALA A 713 -14.44 -0.76 12.06
CA ALA A 713 -14.33 0.32 11.08
C ALA A 713 -13.17 0.12 10.11
N LEU A 714 -12.01 -0.37 10.60
CA LEU A 714 -10.86 -0.67 9.74
C LEU A 714 -11.19 -1.74 8.71
N ILE A 715 -11.76 -2.88 9.14
CA ILE A 715 -12.15 -3.97 8.25
C ILE A 715 -13.22 -3.51 7.24
N ALA A 716 -14.20 -2.72 7.70
CA ALA A 716 -15.25 -2.19 6.82
C ALA A 716 -14.73 -1.18 5.78
N ALA A 717 -13.57 -0.54 6.04
CA ALA A 717 -12.94 0.37 5.11
C ALA A 717 -12.18 -0.36 3.99
N VAL A 718 -11.86 -1.65 4.16
CA VAL A 718 -11.23 -2.46 3.12
C VAL A 718 -12.29 -2.82 2.05
N PRO A 719 -12.11 -2.38 0.78
CA PRO A 719 -13.08 -2.65 -0.27
C PRO A 719 -13.39 -4.14 -0.42
N GLY A 720 -14.68 -4.48 -0.54
CA GLY A 720 -15.11 -5.86 -0.82
C GLY A 720 -15.16 -6.82 0.35
N GLY A 721 -14.76 -6.39 1.55
CA GLY A 721 -14.69 -7.29 2.71
C GLY A 721 -13.51 -8.26 2.65
N PHE A 722 -12.47 -7.95 1.88
CA PHE A 722 -11.24 -8.73 1.78
C PHE A 722 -10.27 -8.44 2.93
N ALA A 723 -10.81 -8.40 4.16
CA ALA A 723 -10.04 -8.31 5.39
C ALA A 723 -10.79 -9.02 6.50
N THR A 724 -10.04 -9.69 7.36
CA THR A 724 -10.58 -10.41 8.52
C THR A 724 -10.00 -9.87 9.81
N ARG A 725 -10.77 -9.99 10.90
CA ARG A 725 -10.30 -9.58 12.22
C ARG A 725 -9.20 -10.54 12.68
N LEU A 726 -8.11 -9.96 13.16
CA LEU A 726 -6.98 -10.70 13.69
C LEU A 726 -6.47 -10.02 14.97
N CYS A 727 -6.20 -10.80 16.02
CA CYS A 727 -5.79 -10.29 17.33
C CYS A 727 -4.26 -10.27 17.50
N THR A 728 -3.59 -11.24 16.89
CA THR A 728 -2.15 -11.51 16.98
C THR A 728 -1.59 -11.56 15.56
N ASP A 729 -0.29 -11.59 15.40
CA ASP A 729 0.38 -11.69 14.10
C ASP A 729 0.11 -13.01 13.35
N HIS A 730 -0.19 -14.11 14.04
CA HIS A 730 -0.50 -15.38 13.36
C HIS A 730 -1.92 -15.41 12.80
N ALA A 731 -2.05 -15.38 11.48
CA ALA A 731 -3.32 -15.51 10.77
C ALA A 731 -3.80 -16.98 10.66
N SER A 732 -5.00 -17.19 10.10
CA SER A 732 -5.70 -18.49 10.14
C SER A 732 -5.04 -19.63 9.35
N ALA A 733 -4.04 -19.32 8.51
CA ALA A 733 -3.28 -20.31 7.76
C ALA A 733 -2.14 -20.97 8.59
N MET A 734 -1.88 -20.53 9.82
CA MET A 734 -0.74 -21.03 10.61
C MET A 734 -1.07 -22.32 11.36
N HIS A 735 -0.29 -23.38 11.08
CA HIS A 735 -0.45 -24.72 11.68
C HIS A 735 0.87 -25.30 12.21
N PRO A 736 1.15 -25.27 13.53
CA PRO A 736 0.44 -24.57 14.61
C PRO A 736 0.69 -23.05 14.55
N GLY A 737 0.11 -22.30 15.48
CA GLY A 737 0.37 -20.87 15.65
C GLY A 737 -0.91 -20.10 15.85
N TYR A 738 -1.92 -20.32 15.01
CA TYR A 738 -3.19 -19.61 15.07
C TYR A 738 -3.99 -19.96 16.34
N GLU A 739 -4.43 -18.95 17.09
CA GLU A 739 -5.31 -19.10 18.26
C GLU A 739 -6.61 -18.32 18.04
N PRO A 740 -7.70 -18.99 17.60
CA PRO A 740 -8.95 -18.31 17.25
C PRO A 740 -9.66 -17.67 18.45
N LEU A 741 -9.31 -18.07 19.69
CA LEU A 741 -9.88 -17.54 20.92
C LEU A 741 -8.96 -16.54 21.63
N ALA A 742 -7.94 -16.01 20.94
CA ALA A 742 -7.08 -14.98 21.47
C ALA A 742 -7.91 -13.77 21.95
N PHE A 743 -7.58 -13.23 23.12
CA PHE A 743 -8.32 -12.10 23.69
C PHE A 743 -7.91 -10.80 22.99
N CYS A 744 -8.58 -10.50 21.89
CA CYS A 744 -8.46 -9.23 21.19
C CYS A 744 -8.76 -8.04 22.14
N PRO A 745 -8.04 -6.91 21.98
CA PRO A 745 -8.48 -5.64 22.55
C PRO A 745 -9.92 -5.33 22.14
N ILE A 746 -10.71 -4.86 23.11
CA ILE A 746 -12.09 -4.43 22.89
C ILE A 746 -12.04 -2.94 22.56
N PHE A 747 -12.72 -2.52 21.49
CA PHE A 747 -12.90 -1.11 21.19
C PHE A 747 -13.75 -0.44 22.29
N ASP A 748 -13.08 0.27 23.19
CA ASP A 748 -13.64 0.97 24.33
C ASP A 748 -12.88 2.30 24.56
N PRO A 749 -13.22 3.35 23.79
CA PRO A 749 -12.59 4.66 23.94
C PRO A 749 -12.88 5.32 25.30
N VAL A 750 -13.91 4.87 26.04
CA VAL A 750 -14.21 5.36 27.39
C VAL A 750 -13.20 4.79 28.38
N ALA A 751 -12.98 3.47 28.36
CA ALA A 751 -11.95 2.82 29.15
C ALA A 751 -10.54 3.34 28.79
N ALA A 752 -10.26 3.56 27.51
CA ALA A 752 -9.00 4.17 27.07
C ALA A 752 -8.77 5.57 27.63
N ASN A 753 -9.79 6.45 27.60
CA ASN A 753 -9.69 7.77 28.24
C ASN A 753 -9.43 7.65 29.75
N LYS A 754 -10.17 6.76 30.42
CA LYS A 754 -10.03 6.53 31.87
C LYS A 754 -8.63 6.01 32.22
N GLN A 755 -8.09 5.07 31.45
CA GLN A 755 -6.74 4.52 31.64
C GLN A 755 -5.69 5.64 31.61
N LEU A 756 -5.78 6.56 30.66
CA LEU A 756 -4.87 7.70 30.56
C LEU A 756 -5.05 8.67 31.74
N GLU A 757 -6.29 8.96 32.14
CA GLU A 757 -6.60 9.85 33.26
C GLU A 757 -6.11 9.33 34.60
N ASP A 758 -6.38 8.06 34.89
CA ASP A 758 -5.94 7.38 36.12
C ASP A 758 -4.41 7.36 36.25
N ASN A 759 -3.70 7.41 35.12
CA ASN A 759 -2.24 7.47 35.05
C ASN A 759 -1.68 8.90 34.89
N GLY A 760 -2.50 9.93 35.09
CA GLY A 760 -2.05 11.32 35.17
C GLY A 760 -1.78 12.01 33.83
N TRP A 761 -2.24 11.44 32.72
CA TRP A 761 -2.21 12.10 31.41
C TRP A 761 -3.39 13.05 31.27
N ALA A 762 -3.18 14.35 31.47
CA ALA A 762 -4.24 15.36 31.44
C ALA A 762 -4.36 16.02 30.07
N LYS A 763 -5.58 16.26 29.57
CA LYS A 763 -5.82 16.97 28.30
C LYS A 763 -5.41 18.44 28.43
N GLY A 764 -4.55 18.90 27.52
CA GLY A 764 -4.21 20.31 27.35
C GLY A 764 -5.32 21.10 26.67
N GLN A 765 -5.09 22.42 26.48
CA GLN A 765 -6.04 23.30 25.79
C GLN A 765 -6.23 22.93 24.31
N ASP A 766 -5.22 22.35 23.69
CA ASP A 766 -5.22 21.80 22.34
C ASP A 766 -5.88 20.42 22.24
N GLY A 767 -6.37 19.87 23.37
CA GLY A 767 -6.95 18.54 23.47
C GLY A 767 -5.94 17.40 23.53
N VAL A 768 -4.64 17.69 23.43
CA VAL A 768 -3.56 16.69 23.49
C VAL A 768 -3.17 16.45 24.94
N ARG A 769 -3.04 15.19 25.33
CA ARG A 769 -2.67 14.83 26.71
C ARG A 769 -1.19 15.03 26.96
N ALA A 770 -0.86 15.46 28.17
CA ALA A 770 0.52 15.63 28.63
C ALA A 770 0.71 15.19 30.08
N ARG A 771 1.93 14.76 30.41
CA ARG A 771 2.36 14.36 31.76
C ARG A 771 3.86 14.63 31.90
N GLY A 772 4.26 15.37 32.95
CA GLY A 772 5.68 15.56 33.28
C GLY A 772 6.55 16.14 32.14
N GLY A 773 5.99 17.02 31.30
CA GLY A 773 6.68 17.60 30.14
C GLY A 773 6.69 16.71 28.89
N GLN A 774 6.11 15.52 28.94
CA GLN A 774 5.90 14.64 27.79
C GLN A 774 4.50 14.85 27.23
N ARG A 775 4.35 14.77 25.91
CA ARG A 775 3.08 14.92 25.19
C ARG A 775 2.74 13.63 24.44
N LEU A 776 1.45 13.30 24.38
CA LEU A 776 0.96 12.20 23.54
C LEU A 776 0.74 12.70 22.10
N GLU A 777 1.84 13.04 21.44
CA GLU A 777 1.89 13.58 20.09
C GLU A 777 3.01 12.88 19.33
N PHE A 778 2.65 12.18 18.26
CA PHE A 778 3.52 11.21 17.59
C PHE A 778 3.53 11.40 16.08
N GLU A 779 4.68 11.20 15.45
CA GLU A 779 4.73 11.03 13.99
C GLU A 779 4.27 9.62 13.63
N TYR A 780 3.29 9.55 12.72
CA TYR A 780 2.79 8.34 12.11
C TYR A 780 3.29 8.27 10.65
N SER A 781 3.81 7.12 10.22
CA SER A 781 4.29 6.95 8.85
C SER A 781 3.96 5.59 8.24
N THR A 782 3.58 5.59 6.96
CA THR A 782 3.57 4.39 6.11
C THR A 782 4.23 4.65 4.74
N SER A 783 4.27 3.62 3.90
CA SER A 783 4.70 3.74 2.51
C SER A 783 3.65 4.47 1.66
N ALA A 784 4.03 5.59 1.05
CA ALA A 784 3.23 6.31 0.07
C ALA A 784 3.24 5.60 -1.28
N THR A 785 2.36 4.62 -1.48
CA THR A 785 2.10 4.02 -2.80
C THR A 785 0.70 4.35 -3.29
N PHE A 786 0.55 4.51 -4.61
CA PHE A 786 -0.70 4.90 -5.29
C PHE A 786 -1.80 3.83 -5.14
N ASP A 787 -1.42 2.63 -4.71
CA ASP A 787 -2.24 1.41 -4.79
C ASP A 787 -2.85 1.01 -3.43
N ASN A 788 -2.52 1.73 -2.34
CA ASN A 788 -2.92 1.34 -0.98
C ASN A 788 -3.96 2.28 -0.36
N ILE A 789 -5.16 2.35 -0.95
CA ILE A 789 -6.32 3.07 -0.39
C ILE A 789 -6.71 2.52 1.00
N GLY A 790 -6.41 1.23 1.25
CA GLY A 790 -6.62 0.58 2.54
C GLY A 790 -5.92 1.31 3.68
N ARG A 791 -4.61 1.52 3.58
CA ARG A 791 -3.84 2.25 4.60
C ARG A 791 -4.24 3.71 4.74
N ALA A 792 -4.49 4.41 3.63
CA ALA A 792 -4.96 5.80 3.71
C ALA A 792 -6.29 5.93 4.47
N SER A 793 -7.18 4.94 4.34
CA SER A 793 -8.42 4.87 5.12
C SER A 793 -8.16 4.50 6.58
N ALA A 794 -7.23 3.56 6.83
CA ALA A 794 -6.81 3.17 8.17
C ALA A 794 -6.20 4.34 8.95
N GLU A 795 -5.31 5.12 8.33
CA GLU A 795 -4.71 6.34 8.88
C GLU A 795 -5.75 7.33 9.41
N VAL A 796 -6.78 7.62 8.61
CA VAL A 796 -7.87 8.53 8.99
C VAL A 796 -8.66 7.98 10.17
N ILE A 797 -8.97 6.69 10.17
CA ILE A 797 -9.71 6.03 11.25
C ILE A 797 -8.89 6.04 12.54
N ILE A 798 -7.62 5.62 12.48
CA ILE A 798 -6.71 5.57 13.64
C ILE A 798 -6.46 6.97 14.18
N GLN A 799 -6.17 7.96 13.33
CA GLN A 799 -5.97 9.34 13.75
C GLN A 799 -7.21 9.91 14.46
N ARG A 800 -8.42 9.67 13.91
CA ARG A 800 -9.68 10.10 14.55
C ARG A 800 -9.87 9.42 15.92
N ASN A 801 -9.65 8.11 15.97
CA ASN A 801 -9.84 7.30 17.16
C ASN A 801 -8.88 7.71 18.29
N LEU A 802 -7.60 7.87 17.98
CA LEU A 802 -6.58 8.29 18.95
C LEU A 802 -6.78 9.74 19.38
N ARG A 803 -7.23 10.63 18.48
CA ARG A 803 -7.60 12.01 18.83
C ARG A 803 -8.73 12.06 19.85
N ALA A 804 -9.72 11.15 19.77
CA ALA A 804 -10.83 11.10 20.72
C ALA A 804 -10.38 10.81 22.17
N ILE A 805 -9.25 10.11 22.34
CA ILE A 805 -8.65 9.84 23.65
C ILE A 805 -7.55 10.84 24.03
N GLY A 806 -7.33 11.89 23.22
CA GLY A 806 -6.36 12.96 23.48
C GLY A 806 -4.93 12.63 23.04
N ILE A 807 -4.77 11.76 22.04
CA ILE A 807 -3.48 11.46 21.41
C ILE A 807 -3.48 12.07 20.00
N LYS A 808 -2.46 12.86 19.66
CA LYS A 808 -2.31 13.47 18.33
C LYS A 808 -1.36 12.64 17.47
N LEU A 809 -1.76 12.37 16.23
CA LEU A 809 -0.91 11.76 15.21
C LEU A 809 -0.67 12.78 14.09
N ASP A 810 0.58 13.06 13.79
CA ASP A 810 1.00 13.82 12.62
C ASP A 810 1.45 12.82 11.55
N ILE A 811 0.68 12.75 10.45
CA ILE A 811 0.89 11.75 9.39
C ILE A 811 1.91 12.27 8.39
N GLN A 812 2.95 11.47 8.14
CA GLN A 812 3.97 11.76 7.15
C GLN A 812 4.41 10.46 6.48
N ASN A 813 4.01 10.29 5.21
CA ASN A 813 4.31 9.09 4.44
C ASN A 813 5.52 9.28 3.54
N TYR A 814 6.17 8.16 3.20
CA TYR A 814 7.42 8.14 2.43
C TYR A 814 7.35 7.11 1.30
N PRO A 815 8.02 7.33 0.15
CA PRO A 815 8.14 6.31 -0.89
C PRO A 815 8.61 4.95 -0.31
N ARG A 816 8.11 3.83 -0.85
CA ARG A 816 8.32 2.48 -0.29
C ARG A 816 9.79 2.12 -0.08
N ASP A 817 10.63 2.42 -1.07
CA ASP A 817 12.08 2.22 -1.05
C ASP A 817 12.76 3.03 0.07
N LYS A 818 12.32 4.28 0.27
CA LYS A 818 12.80 5.13 1.35
C LYS A 818 12.31 4.62 2.71
N PHE A 819 11.04 4.23 2.81
CA PHE A 819 10.39 3.77 4.04
C PHE A 819 11.09 2.52 4.59
N PHE A 820 11.13 1.43 3.82
CA PHE A 820 11.80 0.18 4.21
C PHE A 820 13.33 0.25 4.15
N GLY A 821 13.88 1.30 3.55
CA GLY A 821 15.31 1.57 3.50
C GLY A 821 15.86 2.20 4.79
N PRO A 822 16.71 3.24 4.68
CA PRO A 822 17.35 3.87 5.84
C PRO A 822 16.39 4.54 6.83
N PHE A 823 15.11 4.74 6.46
CA PHE A 823 14.15 5.41 7.31
C PHE A 823 13.75 4.54 8.51
N LEU A 824 13.15 3.36 8.27
CA LEU A 824 12.82 2.41 9.33
C LEU A 824 14.07 1.89 10.04
N SER A 825 15.07 1.41 9.29
CA SER A 825 16.30 0.88 9.88
C SER A 825 17.10 1.93 10.68
N GLY A 826 16.93 3.22 10.37
CA GLY A 826 17.55 4.33 11.10
C GLY A 826 16.87 4.68 12.43
N GLY A 827 15.61 4.28 12.63
CA GLY A 827 14.94 4.31 13.94
C GLY A 827 14.82 5.68 14.61
N LYS A 828 14.91 6.79 13.88
CA LYS A 828 14.87 8.13 14.49
C LYS A 828 13.47 8.42 15.03
N ALA A 829 13.34 8.52 16.35
CA ALA A 829 12.09 8.88 17.04
C ALA A 829 12.00 10.37 17.38
N SER A 830 10.80 10.93 17.44
CA SER A 830 10.54 12.31 17.84
C SER A 830 10.88 12.55 19.32
N PRO A 831 11.23 13.78 19.71
CA PRO A 831 11.42 14.12 21.11
C PRO A 831 10.10 13.99 21.90
N PRO A 832 10.15 13.85 23.23
CA PRO A 832 8.94 13.70 24.06
C PRO A 832 8.02 14.94 24.05
N THR A 833 8.48 16.04 23.47
CA THR A 833 7.77 17.30 23.33
C THR A 833 6.85 17.34 22.10
N GLY A 834 6.84 16.32 21.25
CA GLY A 834 5.93 16.19 20.11
C GLY A 834 6.62 15.72 18.82
N ALA A 835 5.80 15.46 17.80
CA ALA A 835 6.21 14.91 16.51
C ALA A 835 7.19 15.83 15.75
N VAL A 836 8.11 15.23 15.01
CA VAL A 836 9.09 15.94 14.17
C VAL A 836 9.21 15.24 12.82
N ALA A 837 8.90 15.98 11.75
CA ALA A 837 9.00 15.49 10.38
C ALA A 837 10.37 14.85 10.06
N GLY A 838 10.36 13.75 9.30
CA GLY A 838 11.56 12.99 8.96
C GLY A 838 11.96 11.94 9.99
N ARG A 839 11.06 11.64 10.93
CA ARG A 839 11.17 10.63 11.99
C ARG A 839 9.92 9.74 11.94
N TYR A 840 9.91 8.64 12.67
CA TYR A 840 8.68 7.91 12.94
C TYR A 840 8.67 7.49 14.40
N ASP A 841 7.52 7.68 15.04
CA ASP A 841 7.24 7.16 16.37
C ASP A 841 6.35 5.93 16.26
N ILE A 842 5.43 5.98 15.30
CA ILE A 842 4.50 4.93 14.96
C ILE A 842 4.58 4.71 13.45
N ALA A 843 4.61 3.46 13.01
CA ALA A 843 4.62 3.15 11.59
C ALA A 843 3.71 1.97 11.26
N GLU A 844 3.12 1.99 10.06
CA GLU A 844 2.18 0.96 9.60
C GLU A 844 2.76 0.24 8.39
N TRP A 845 2.80 -1.09 8.46
CA TRP A 845 3.07 -1.97 7.33
C TRP A 845 2.49 -3.36 7.52
N ASP A 846 2.46 -4.11 6.42
CA ASP A 846 2.05 -5.50 6.33
C ASP A 846 3.26 -6.41 6.54
N ASN A 847 3.02 -7.53 7.20
CA ASN A 847 3.99 -8.61 7.26
C ASN A 847 3.31 -9.92 6.85
N GLY A 848 4.06 -10.75 6.14
CA GLY A 848 3.62 -12.06 5.68
C GLY A 848 4.52 -13.13 6.26
N LEU A 849 3.92 -14.09 6.94
CA LEU A 849 4.62 -15.26 7.46
C LEU A 849 4.74 -16.31 6.36
N LEU A 850 5.78 -17.13 6.40
CA LEU A 850 5.86 -18.35 5.59
C LEU A 850 5.09 -19.48 6.29
N TYR A 851 5.16 -20.70 5.74
CA TYR A 851 4.55 -21.91 6.32
C TYR A 851 4.96 -22.25 7.76
N ASP A 852 5.93 -21.53 8.32
CA ASP A 852 6.27 -21.56 9.73
C ASP A 852 6.08 -20.16 10.34
N PRO A 853 5.35 -20.03 11.45
CA PRO A 853 4.98 -18.74 12.00
C PRO A 853 6.08 -18.11 12.88
N ASP A 854 7.31 -18.62 12.91
CA ASP A 854 8.42 -17.95 13.61
C ASP A 854 8.63 -16.52 13.11
N ASP A 855 8.32 -15.55 13.97
CA ASP A 855 8.51 -14.12 13.73
C ASP A 855 9.70 -13.55 14.52
N SER A 856 10.57 -14.41 15.06
CA SER A 856 11.75 -14.01 15.84
C SER A 856 12.65 -13.02 15.10
N SER A 857 12.68 -13.09 13.76
CA SER A 857 13.39 -12.17 12.86
C SER A 857 12.91 -10.69 12.95
N VAL A 858 11.71 -10.46 13.47
CA VAL A 858 11.03 -9.16 13.50
C VAL A 858 11.06 -8.51 14.89
N LEU A 859 11.13 -9.29 15.98
CA LEU A 859 11.01 -8.74 17.34
C LEU A 859 12.07 -9.20 18.34
N SER A 860 12.91 -10.19 18.00
CA SER A 860 14.00 -10.58 18.91
C SER A 860 15.00 -9.43 19.09
N CYS A 861 15.60 -9.35 20.28
CA CYS A 861 16.56 -8.29 20.61
C CYS A 861 17.80 -8.29 19.69
N ASP A 862 18.24 -9.46 19.20
CA ASP A 862 19.42 -9.59 18.35
C ASP A 862 19.17 -9.21 16.87
N GLN A 863 17.89 -9.00 16.51
CA GLN A 863 17.45 -8.60 15.18
C GLN A 863 17.29 -7.09 15.01
N ILE A 864 17.66 -6.30 16.02
CA ILE A 864 17.66 -4.84 15.91
C ILE A 864 18.65 -4.42 14.81
N PRO A 865 18.28 -3.49 13.89
CA PRO A 865 19.19 -2.99 12.87
C PRO A 865 20.55 -2.56 13.43
N PRO A 866 21.66 -2.80 12.69
CA PRO A 866 21.72 -3.26 11.31
C PRO A 866 21.72 -4.80 11.15
N LYS A 867 21.48 -5.56 12.23
CA LYS A 867 21.64 -7.02 12.22
C LYS A 867 20.43 -7.78 11.67
N GLY A 868 19.24 -7.20 11.76
CA GLY A 868 17.99 -7.83 11.33
C GLY A 868 16.87 -6.81 11.06
N GLN A 869 15.63 -7.27 11.13
CA GLN A 869 14.42 -6.52 10.71
C GLN A 869 13.59 -5.99 11.88
N ASN A 870 14.12 -5.97 13.11
CA ASN A 870 13.42 -5.41 14.26
C ASN A 870 13.44 -3.87 14.22
N PHE A 871 12.61 -3.30 13.34
CA PHE A 871 12.43 -1.86 13.14
C PHE A 871 11.63 -1.18 14.27
N THR A 872 11.12 -1.97 15.22
CA THR A 872 10.47 -1.44 16.42
C THR A 872 11.49 -1.03 17.47
N PHE A 873 12.71 -1.57 17.43
CA PHE A 873 13.73 -1.43 18.49
C PHE A 873 13.25 -1.95 19.85
N TYR A 874 12.18 -2.74 19.87
CA TYR A 874 11.68 -3.44 21.03
C TYR A 874 12.67 -4.53 21.43
N CYS A 875 12.85 -4.70 22.74
CA CYS A 875 13.67 -5.79 23.27
C CYS A 875 13.08 -6.31 24.58
N ASN A 876 12.74 -7.59 24.59
CA ASN A 876 12.23 -8.30 25.75
C ASN A 876 12.87 -9.68 25.83
N HIS A 877 13.77 -9.87 26.81
CA HIS A 877 14.49 -11.13 26.97
C HIS A 877 13.61 -12.32 27.38
N ALA A 878 12.42 -12.09 27.96
CA ALA A 878 11.46 -13.16 28.20
C ALA A 878 10.82 -13.63 26.90
N LEU A 879 10.58 -12.71 25.96
CA LEU A 879 10.14 -13.05 24.59
C LEU A 879 11.26 -13.78 23.83
N ASP A 880 12.51 -13.30 23.88
CA ASP A 880 13.66 -14.00 23.28
C ASP A 880 13.74 -15.45 23.78
N ALA A 881 13.56 -15.68 25.09
CA ALA A 881 13.59 -17.01 25.67
C ALA A 881 12.44 -17.91 25.18
N LEU A 882 11.28 -17.34 24.84
CA LEU A 882 10.18 -18.09 24.22
C LEU A 882 10.52 -18.45 22.77
N TYR A 883 11.09 -17.54 21.99
CA TYR A 883 11.58 -17.86 20.63
C TYR A 883 12.63 -18.95 20.63
N GLN A 884 13.57 -18.94 21.58
CA GLN A 884 14.56 -20.02 21.66
C GLN A 884 13.94 -21.38 22.02
N GLN A 885 12.86 -21.40 22.82
CA GLN A 885 12.12 -22.64 23.12
C GLN A 885 11.32 -23.13 21.91
N GLU A 886 10.69 -22.18 21.21
CA GLU A 886 9.91 -22.37 20.00
C GLU A 886 10.78 -23.04 18.92
N LEU A 887 11.92 -22.44 18.58
CA LEU A 887 12.86 -22.96 17.57
C LEU A 887 13.45 -24.32 17.94
N ALA A 888 13.42 -24.69 19.23
CA ALA A 888 13.98 -25.93 19.76
C ALA A 888 13.05 -27.14 19.71
N THR A 889 11.79 -26.97 19.30
CA THR A 889 10.80 -28.05 19.26
C THR A 889 10.02 -28.06 17.96
N VAL A 890 9.69 -29.25 17.47
CA VAL A 890 8.83 -29.46 16.29
C VAL A 890 7.51 -30.15 16.67
N ASP A 891 7.27 -30.40 17.96
CA ASP A 891 6.00 -30.94 18.42
C ASP A 891 4.91 -29.86 18.29
N PRO A 892 3.87 -30.06 17.45
CA PRO A 892 2.89 -29.01 17.18
C PRO A 892 2.12 -28.55 18.41
N GLY A 893 1.85 -29.45 19.36
CA GLY A 893 1.12 -29.13 20.59
C GLY A 893 1.96 -28.30 21.55
N VAL A 894 3.25 -28.63 21.68
CA VAL A 894 4.21 -27.83 22.48
C VAL A 894 4.43 -26.46 21.83
N ARG A 895 4.64 -26.41 20.51
CA ARG A 895 4.80 -25.14 19.78
C ARG A 895 3.58 -24.24 19.94
N GLN A 896 2.35 -24.77 19.80
CA GLN A 896 1.13 -23.99 20.04
C GLN A 896 1.08 -23.38 21.44
N GLN A 897 1.51 -24.12 22.47
CA GLN A 897 1.55 -23.59 23.84
C GLN A 897 2.60 -22.48 24.02
N ILE A 898 3.71 -22.54 23.29
CA ILE A 898 4.74 -21.50 23.30
C ILE A 898 4.23 -20.27 22.54
N PHE A 899 3.63 -20.44 21.36
CA PHE A 899 3.00 -19.34 20.61
C PHE A 899 1.90 -18.65 21.41
N ASN A 900 1.07 -19.40 22.14
CA ASN A 900 0.08 -18.81 23.03
C ASN A 900 0.71 -17.96 24.15
N GLN A 901 1.93 -18.28 24.60
CA GLN A 901 2.68 -17.46 25.55
C GLN A 901 3.30 -16.22 24.87
N ILE A 902 3.83 -16.35 23.66
CA ILE A 902 4.33 -15.24 22.84
C ILE A 902 3.20 -14.22 22.57
N HIS A 903 2.06 -14.69 22.07
CA HIS A 903 0.87 -13.88 21.85
C HIS A 903 0.36 -13.19 23.12
N LYS A 904 0.48 -13.85 24.28
CA LYS A 904 0.17 -13.21 25.55
C LYS A 904 1.09 -12.03 25.83
N VAL A 905 2.39 -12.10 25.50
CA VAL A 905 3.30 -10.95 25.59
C VAL A 905 2.83 -9.86 24.63
N TYR A 906 2.48 -10.18 23.38
CA TYR A 906 2.01 -9.18 22.41
C TYR A 906 0.75 -8.45 22.88
N LEU A 907 -0.22 -9.19 23.41
CA LEU A 907 -1.49 -8.67 23.89
C LEU A 907 -1.42 -8.03 25.29
N THR A 908 -0.27 -8.06 25.96
CA THR A 908 -0.09 -7.44 27.28
C THR A 908 0.91 -6.29 27.27
N ASP A 909 1.97 -6.40 26.47
CA ASP A 909 3.04 -5.40 26.36
C ASP A 909 2.93 -4.52 25.10
N PHE A 910 2.16 -4.95 24.09
CA PHE A 910 1.89 -4.20 22.86
C PHE A 910 3.16 -3.62 22.19
N PRO A 911 4.11 -4.45 21.73
CA PRO A 911 5.21 -3.98 20.87
C PRO A 911 4.70 -3.45 19.52
N PHE A 912 3.53 -3.92 19.09
CA PHE A 912 2.75 -3.47 17.95
C PHE A 912 1.26 -3.74 18.23
N ILE A 913 0.37 -3.25 17.37
CA ILE A 913 -1.06 -3.55 17.40
C ILE A 913 -1.48 -4.05 16.01
N VAL A 914 -1.97 -5.29 15.93
CA VAL A 914 -2.55 -5.82 14.69
C VAL A 914 -3.83 -5.06 14.35
N LEU A 915 -3.97 -4.67 13.09
CA LEU A 915 -5.09 -3.91 12.56
C LEU A 915 -6.12 -4.84 11.90
N TYR A 916 -5.68 -5.71 11.00
CA TYR A 916 -6.50 -6.73 10.34
C TYR A 916 -5.60 -7.68 9.55
N SER A 917 -6.16 -8.79 9.09
CA SER A 917 -5.51 -9.70 8.14
C SER A 917 -6.11 -9.51 6.75
N PRO A 918 -5.35 -9.01 5.76
CA PRO A 918 -5.86 -8.83 4.40
C PRO A 918 -6.05 -10.16 3.69
N LEU A 919 -6.96 -10.17 2.71
CA LEU A 919 -7.12 -11.24 1.73
C LEU A 919 -6.84 -10.64 0.34
N SER A 920 -6.07 -11.35 -0.48
CA SER A 920 -5.73 -10.92 -1.83
C SER A 920 -6.74 -11.47 -2.84
N PRO A 921 -7.68 -10.68 -3.37
CA PRO A 921 -8.66 -11.18 -4.32
C PRO A 921 -8.09 -11.36 -5.73
N SER A 922 -8.59 -12.38 -6.42
CA SER A 922 -8.44 -12.57 -7.87
C SER A 922 -9.82 -12.60 -8.54
N ILE A 923 -9.86 -12.33 -9.83
CA ILE A 923 -11.06 -12.52 -10.67
C ILE A 923 -10.81 -13.69 -11.62
N VAL A 924 -11.75 -14.63 -11.68
CA VAL A 924 -11.59 -15.91 -12.39
C VAL A 924 -12.78 -16.17 -13.30
N ARG A 925 -12.54 -16.64 -14.52
CA ARG A 925 -13.57 -16.93 -15.53
C ARG A 925 -14.49 -18.06 -15.07
N LYS A 926 -15.80 -17.92 -15.29
CA LYS A 926 -16.79 -18.99 -15.04
C LYS A 926 -16.57 -20.17 -15.99
N GLY A 927 -16.84 -21.39 -15.49
CA GLY A 927 -16.56 -22.63 -16.23
C GLY A 927 -15.12 -23.10 -16.09
N THR A 928 -14.32 -22.40 -15.29
CA THR A 928 -13.06 -22.91 -14.77
C THR A 928 -13.27 -23.52 -13.37
N HIS A 929 -12.40 -24.47 -13.01
CA HIS A 929 -12.58 -25.30 -11.83
C HIS A 929 -11.27 -25.54 -11.09
N ASN A 930 -11.36 -25.86 -9.80
CA ASN A 930 -10.25 -26.14 -8.90
C ASN A 930 -9.23 -25.00 -8.73
N TYR A 931 -9.54 -23.78 -9.16
CA TYR A 931 -8.74 -22.62 -8.82
C TYR A 931 -8.84 -22.36 -7.30
N GLN A 932 -7.74 -22.59 -6.58
CA GLN A 932 -7.66 -22.43 -5.12
C GLN A 932 -6.35 -21.74 -4.76
N PRO A 933 -6.35 -20.41 -4.60
CA PRO A 933 -5.13 -19.68 -4.25
C PRO A 933 -4.67 -20.07 -2.83
N SER A 934 -3.35 -20.16 -2.64
CA SER A 934 -2.76 -20.41 -1.32
C SER A 934 -2.78 -19.13 -0.48
N PRO A 935 -2.85 -19.24 0.86
CA PRO A 935 -2.69 -18.10 1.74
C PRO A 935 -1.25 -17.56 1.75
N PHE A 936 -0.24 -18.36 1.41
CA PHE A 936 1.20 -18.04 1.53
C PHE A 936 1.89 -17.74 0.20
N GLU A 937 1.61 -18.58 -0.79
CA GLU A 937 2.13 -18.48 -2.14
C GLU A 937 1.01 -18.13 -3.11
N GLY A 938 1.38 -17.48 -4.20
CA GLY A 938 0.43 -16.88 -5.13
C GLY A 938 -0.59 -17.88 -5.71
N GLU A 939 -1.45 -17.37 -6.58
CA GLU A 939 -2.65 -18.06 -7.03
C GLU A 939 -2.45 -19.48 -7.60
N THR A 940 -1.25 -19.88 -8.03
CA THR A 940 -0.92 -21.15 -8.71
C THR A 940 -0.57 -22.33 -7.81
N ALA A 941 -0.78 -22.25 -6.49
CA ALA A 941 -0.42 -23.29 -5.52
C ALA A 941 -0.85 -24.72 -5.91
N ASN A 942 -2.04 -24.87 -6.51
CA ASN A 942 -2.60 -26.15 -6.96
C ASN A 942 -2.82 -26.23 -8.49
N ILE A 943 -2.02 -25.50 -9.28
CA ILE A 943 -2.21 -25.32 -10.73
C ILE A 943 -2.35 -26.62 -11.54
N TRP A 944 -1.80 -27.73 -11.06
CA TRP A 944 -1.93 -29.02 -11.74
C TRP A 944 -3.37 -29.56 -11.75
N GLU A 945 -4.23 -29.11 -10.82
CA GLU A 945 -5.61 -29.57 -10.68
C GLU A 945 -6.61 -28.73 -11.46
N TRP A 946 -6.18 -27.63 -12.06
CA TRP A 946 -7.06 -26.69 -12.75
C TRP A 946 -7.56 -27.27 -14.06
N TRP A 947 -8.84 -27.07 -14.35
CA TRP A 947 -9.44 -27.51 -15.61
C TRP A 947 -10.60 -26.59 -16.01
N CYS A 948 -11.01 -26.70 -17.27
CA CYS A 948 -12.07 -25.90 -17.87
C CYS A 948 -13.17 -26.81 -18.42
N ASP A 949 -14.41 -26.33 -18.42
CA ASP A 949 -15.55 -27.06 -18.97
C ASP A 949 -15.25 -27.56 -20.38
N HIS A 950 -15.49 -28.86 -20.61
CA HIS A 950 -15.21 -29.54 -21.87
C HIS A 950 -13.75 -29.44 -22.36
N GLY A 951 -12.80 -29.17 -21.47
CA GLY A 951 -11.38 -28.97 -21.80
C GLY A 951 -11.14 -27.68 -22.59
N LYS A 952 -12.00 -26.67 -22.44
CA LYS A 952 -11.92 -25.40 -23.16
C LYS A 952 -12.04 -24.22 -22.21
N CYS A 953 -10.92 -23.55 -22.02
CA CYS A 953 -10.85 -22.14 -21.68
C CYS A 953 -10.63 -21.40 -23.02
#